data_AF-A0A7K7U064-F1
#
_entry.id   AF-A0A7K7U064-F1
#
_cell.length_a   1.000
_cell.length_b   1.000
_cell.length_c   1.000
_cell.angle_alpha   90.00
_cell.angle_beta   90.00
_cell.angle_gamma   90.00
#
_symmetry.space_group_name_H-M   'P 1'
#
loop_
_entity.id
_entity.type
_entity.pdbx_description
1 polymer ?
#
loop_
_entity_poly.entity_id
_entity_poly.type
_entity_poly.pdbx_seq_one_letter_code
_entity_poly.pdbx_strand_id
1 'polypeptide(L)'
;QQQSLAMHLLKLVLNCLNFDFIGNSADESADDLCTVQIPTNWRTIFLEPETLDLFFDLYHSLPPMLSQLALSCLVQFASTRRSLFSNPERAKYLGNLIKGVKQILENPQGLSDPGNYHEFCRFLARLKTNYQLGELVVVKDYPEVIQLIANFTITSLQHWEFAPNSVHYLLTLWQRMVASVPFVKTAEPHLLDTYAPEITKAYITSRLECVPVVIRDGLEDPLDDTATVFQQLEQLCTVSRCEYEKTCTLLVQLFDQNAQNYQKLLHSSSRNPLEITIQEGCLAWLVYFVGTFVGGRLTYTSTDEHDAMDGELSCRVFQLISLMDAQLPQSSNEKVELAILWFLDQFRKTYVGDQLQHTSKVYARMSEVLGITDDNHVLETFMTKIVTNLKYRGRCEPVISRTLQFLNDLSADFSLTLPTYSLLKKLVKIEAVKFMLQNHTSKHFPFLGVSDNSSLGDLRCRTVFYTALTRLLMVDLGEDEDEFENFMLPLTVSFESVTRIFNGSFEQEEAKRMLIGLARDLRGIAFALNTKTSYTMLFDWIYPAYISVLQRAIELWYREPACTTPILKLMAEFMQNRSQRLNFDVSSPNGILLFREASKMICTYGNQILSLGTLSKDQVYPLKLKGISICYSALKSALCGNYVSFGVFKLYGDNHFDNVLQAFVKMLLSVSHSDLLQYRKLSQSYYPLLECLTQDHMSFITSLEPHVLIYILTSISEGLTAVDTIVSSSCCASLDYIVTYLFKHLAKEGKKALRRREMSQDGQRLLHFMQQNPEVLQQMMSILMNTIIFEDCRNQWSVSRPLLGLILLNEKYFSELRATLITSQPDSKREVLDQCFRNLMEGVEQNLLVKNRDR
;
A
#
# COMPACT_ATOMS: atom_id res chain seq x y z
N GLN A 1 28.43 -0.69 -41.34
CA GLN A 1 29.17 0.39 -40.63
C GLN A 1 28.37 1.68 -40.54
N GLN A 2 27.85 2.25 -41.63
CA GLN A 2 27.06 3.51 -41.61
C GLN A 2 25.79 3.43 -40.74
N GLN A 3 25.01 2.35 -40.81
CA GLN A 3 23.83 2.15 -39.91
C GLN A 3 24.22 2.05 -38.43
N SER A 4 25.37 1.43 -38.13
CA SER A 4 25.89 1.34 -36.76
C SER A 4 26.31 2.72 -36.26
N LEU A 5 26.97 3.53 -37.09
CA LEU A 5 27.29 4.92 -36.74
C LEU A 5 26.02 5.74 -36.48
N ALA A 6 25.02 5.67 -37.36
CA ALA A 6 23.73 6.35 -37.17
C ALA A 6 23.04 5.93 -35.86
N MET A 7 23.05 4.64 -35.52
CA MET A 7 22.52 4.14 -34.26
C MET A 7 23.23 4.77 -33.04
N HIS A 8 24.56 4.79 -33.04
CA HIS A 8 25.33 5.35 -31.92
C HIS A 8 25.13 6.85 -31.79
N LEU A 9 25.03 7.58 -32.91
CA LEU A 9 24.75 9.02 -32.91
C LEU A 9 23.34 9.32 -32.37
N LEU A 10 22.31 8.59 -32.82
CA LEU A 10 20.96 8.77 -32.30
C LEU A 10 20.87 8.42 -30.80
N LYS A 11 21.53 7.35 -30.36
CA LYS A 11 21.63 7.00 -28.93
C LYS A 11 22.35 8.08 -28.12
N LEU A 12 23.42 8.66 -28.67
CA LEU A 12 24.13 9.75 -28.02
C LEU A 12 23.22 10.98 -27.86
N VAL A 13 22.51 11.36 -28.92
CA VAL A 13 21.54 12.48 -28.86
C VAL A 13 20.46 12.18 -27.83
N LEU A 14 19.87 10.98 -27.84
CA LEU A 14 18.85 10.59 -26.88
C LEU A 14 19.36 10.65 -25.44
N ASN A 15 20.57 10.16 -25.17
CA ASN A 15 21.18 10.23 -23.85
C ASN A 15 21.45 11.68 -23.42
N CYS A 16 21.87 12.54 -24.34
CA CYS A 16 22.04 13.98 -24.09
C CYS A 16 20.71 14.65 -23.74
N LEU A 17 19.62 14.27 -24.42
CA LEU A 17 18.28 14.79 -24.13
C LEU A 17 17.72 14.24 -22.82
N ASN A 18 18.03 13.00 -22.45
CA ASN A 18 17.57 12.38 -21.21
C ASN A 18 18.42 12.75 -19.97
N PHE A 19 19.56 13.41 -20.15
CA PHE A 19 20.45 13.72 -19.04
C PHE A 19 19.80 14.68 -18.04
N ASP A 20 19.78 14.30 -16.76
CA ASP A 20 19.27 15.15 -15.70
C ASP A 20 20.32 16.19 -15.27
N PHE A 21 20.21 17.39 -15.85
CA PHE A 21 21.09 18.51 -15.55
C PHE A 21 20.84 19.17 -14.18
N ILE A 22 19.72 18.85 -13.50
CA ILE A 22 19.28 19.56 -12.28
C ILE A 22 19.28 18.65 -11.05
N GLY A 23 19.36 17.32 -11.22
CA GLY A 23 19.34 16.35 -10.12
C GLY A 23 17.96 16.18 -9.50
N ASN A 24 16.91 16.36 -10.32
CA ASN A 24 15.51 16.35 -9.91
C ASN A 24 14.72 15.23 -10.61
N SER A 25 15.39 14.25 -11.22
CA SER A 25 14.74 13.09 -11.82
C SER A 25 13.93 12.38 -10.76
N ALA A 26 12.60 12.41 -10.91
CA ALA A 26 11.73 11.48 -10.23
C ALA A 26 12.23 10.05 -10.52
N ASP A 27 12.09 9.19 -9.52
CA ASP A 27 12.32 7.75 -9.60
C ASP A 27 11.87 7.21 -10.96
N GLU A 28 12.70 6.44 -11.68
CA GLU A 28 12.33 5.85 -13.00
C GLU A 28 11.05 4.99 -12.91
N SER A 29 10.61 4.65 -11.69
CA SER A 29 9.36 3.95 -11.37
C SER A 29 8.12 4.85 -11.24
N ALA A 30 8.25 6.18 -11.27
CA ALA A 30 7.12 7.10 -11.23
C ALA A 30 6.59 7.34 -12.66
N ASP A 31 5.32 6.96 -12.90
CA ASP A 31 4.55 7.17 -14.15
C ASP A 31 4.34 8.67 -14.53
N ASP A 32 4.98 9.60 -13.82
CA ASP A 32 4.86 11.02 -14.07
C ASP A 32 5.63 11.40 -15.35
N LEU A 33 4.87 11.86 -16.36
CA LEU A 33 5.42 12.44 -17.58
C LEU A 33 6.15 13.77 -17.26
N CYS A 34 7.39 13.70 -16.76
CA CYS A 34 8.21 14.86 -16.43
C CYS A 34 8.66 15.65 -17.66
N THR A 35 8.83 16.96 -17.50
CA THR A 35 9.44 17.82 -18.53
C THR A 35 10.96 17.67 -18.53
N VAL A 36 11.56 17.70 -19.72
CA VAL A 36 13.01 17.59 -19.89
C VAL A 36 13.66 18.91 -19.50
N GLN A 37 14.64 18.84 -18.60
CA GLN A 37 15.36 19.99 -18.06
C GLN A 37 16.61 20.29 -18.88
N ILE A 38 16.41 20.97 -20.02
CA ILE A 38 17.50 21.28 -20.96
C ILE A 38 18.21 22.59 -20.56
N PRO A 39 19.55 22.66 -20.63
CA PRO A 39 20.32 23.88 -20.43
C PRO A 39 19.88 25.04 -21.34
N THR A 40 19.80 26.26 -20.78
CA THR A 40 19.27 27.43 -21.50
C THR A 40 20.13 27.84 -22.70
N ASN A 41 21.42 27.52 -22.69
CA ASN A 41 22.33 27.75 -23.81
C ASN A 41 21.99 26.91 -25.05
N TRP A 42 21.21 25.83 -24.93
CA TRP A 42 20.77 25.02 -26.07
C TRP A 42 19.53 25.58 -26.74
N ARG A 43 18.91 26.64 -26.19
CA ARG A 43 17.69 27.26 -26.73
C ARG A 43 17.75 27.55 -28.22
N THR A 44 18.89 28.00 -28.75
CA THR A 44 19.05 28.32 -30.18
C THR A 44 18.83 27.10 -31.07
N ILE A 45 19.32 25.93 -30.66
CA ILE A 45 19.18 24.66 -31.39
C ILE A 45 17.70 24.25 -31.52
N PHE A 46 16.90 24.49 -30.47
CA PHE A 46 15.47 24.15 -30.45
C PHE A 46 14.61 25.15 -31.22
N LEU A 47 15.08 26.38 -31.39
CA LEU A 47 14.36 27.41 -32.15
C LEU A 47 14.64 27.33 -33.66
N GLU A 48 15.73 26.67 -34.06
CA GLU A 48 16.04 26.38 -35.47
C GLU A 48 15.03 25.37 -36.04
N PRO A 49 14.21 25.75 -37.05
CA PRO A 49 13.20 24.86 -37.62
C PRO A 49 13.79 23.58 -38.21
N GLU A 50 14.99 23.70 -38.80
CA GLU A 50 15.73 22.62 -39.45
C GLU A 50 16.04 21.45 -38.49
N THR A 51 16.20 21.73 -37.20
CA THR A 51 16.48 20.70 -36.19
C THR A 51 15.31 19.72 -36.06
N LEU A 52 14.08 20.22 -35.89
CA LEU A 52 12.90 19.36 -35.78
C LEU A 52 12.61 18.64 -37.09
N ASP A 53 12.68 19.38 -38.21
CA ASP A 53 12.45 18.82 -39.55
C ASP A 53 13.42 17.66 -39.84
N LEU A 54 14.69 17.79 -39.45
CA LEU A 54 15.69 16.71 -39.57
C LEU A 54 15.25 15.41 -38.87
N PHE A 55 14.75 15.47 -37.62
CA PHE A 55 14.35 14.26 -36.92
C PHE A 55 13.09 13.62 -37.53
N PHE A 56 12.16 14.41 -38.06
CA PHE A 56 11.04 13.88 -38.83
C PHE A 56 11.50 13.25 -40.15
N ASP A 57 12.44 13.87 -40.88
CA ASP A 57 13.01 13.31 -42.11
C ASP A 57 13.78 12.00 -41.85
N LEU A 58 14.52 11.94 -40.74
CA LEU A 58 15.22 10.74 -40.28
C LEU A 58 14.23 9.63 -39.96
N TYR A 59 13.09 9.92 -39.32
CA TYR A 59 12.05 8.91 -39.09
C TYR A 59 11.53 8.30 -40.39
N HIS A 60 11.23 9.13 -41.41
CA HIS A 60 10.70 8.65 -42.68
C HIS A 60 11.72 7.91 -43.56
N SER A 61 13.01 8.23 -43.42
CA SER A 61 14.06 7.72 -44.30
C SER A 61 14.81 6.50 -43.74
N LEU A 62 14.76 6.28 -42.42
CA LEU A 62 15.55 5.25 -41.75
C LEU A 62 14.77 3.93 -41.55
N PRO A 63 15.48 2.78 -41.43
CA PRO A 63 14.85 1.50 -41.11
C PRO A 63 14.29 1.46 -39.68
N PRO A 64 13.35 0.54 -39.36
CA PRO A 64 12.57 0.53 -38.11
C PRO A 64 13.36 0.72 -36.81
N MET A 65 14.49 0.01 -36.66
CA MET A 65 15.31 0.10 -35.45
C MET A 65 15.94 1.50 -35.24
N LEU A 66 16.23 2.22 -36.33
CA LEU A 66 16.80 3.56 -36.29
C LEU A 66 15.71 4.64 -36.26
N SER A 67 14.60 4.42 -36.98
CA SER A 67 13.43 5.31 -36.92
C SER A 67 12.83 5.35 -35.52
N GLN A 68 12.87 4.22 -34.78
CA GLN A 68 12.41 4.17 -33.38
C GLN A 68 13.22 5.13 -32.51
N LEU A 69 14.55 5.13 -32.65
CA LEU A 69 15.43 6.04 -31.91
C LEU A 69 15.23 7.50 -32.30
N ALA A 70 14.99 7.78 -33.58
CA ALA A 70 14.64 9.12 -34.04
C ALA A 70 13.32 9.60 -33.40
N LEU A 71 12.33 8.70 -33.30
CA LEU A 71 11.05 8.99 -32.65
C LEU A 71 11.21 9.18 -31.14
N SER A 72 12.05 8.39 -30.47
CA SER A 72 12.39 8.62 -29.05
C SER A 72 13.04 9.98 -28.83
N CYS A 73 13.86 10.48 -29.77
CA CYS A 73 14.36 11.85 -29.70
C CYS A 73 13.22 12.86 -29.84
N LEU A 74 12.28 12.66 -30.78
CA LEU A 74 11.08 13.50 -30.94
C LEU A 74 10.20 13.54 -29.67
N VAL A 75 10.06 12.41 -28.96
CA VAL A 75 9.41 12.35 -27.64
C VAL A 75 10.04 13.32 -26.65
N GLN A 76 11.37 13.38 -26.60
CA GLN A 76 12.08 14.33 -25.73
C GLN A 76 11.96 15.78 -26.23
N PHE A 77 12.01 16.01 -27.53
CA PHE A 77 11.77 17.33 -28.12
C PHE A 77 10.38 17.89 -27.76
N ALA A 78 9.33 17.06 -27.77
CA ALA A 78 8.00 17.45 -27.31
C ALA A 78 7.91 17.69 -25.80
N SER A 79 8.80 17.09 -25.03
CA SER A 79 8.82 17.15 -23.55
C SER A 79 9.64 18.35 -23.00
N THR A 80 10.16 19.21 -23.88
CA THR A 80 10.97 20.36 -23.51
C THR A 80 10.21 21.36 -22.61
N ARG A 81 10.81 21.74 -21.48
CA ARG A 81 10.17 22.64 -20.49
C ARG A 81 9.70 23.97 -21.08
N ARG A 82 8.55 24.45 -20.58
CA ARG A 82 7.94 25.73 -21.00
C ARG A 82 8.87 26.93 -20.89
N SER A 83 9.68 27.01 -19.83
CA SER A 83 10.57 28.15 -19.55
C SER A 83 11.69 28.33 -20.57
N LEU A 84 11.95 27.33 -21.44
CA LEU A 84 12.95 27.47 -22.50
C LEU A 84 12.50 28.45 -23.59
N PHE A 85 11.20 28.65 -23.77
CA PHE A 85 10.60 29.42 -24.87
C PHE A 85 9.89 30.68 -24.37
N SER A 86 9.86 31.74 -25.18
CA SER A 86 8.86 32.80 -25.03
C SER A 86 7.51 32.35 -25.59
N ASN A 87 6.41 33.00 -25.21
CA ASN A 87 5.07 32.65 -25.68
C ASN A 87 4.93 32.55 -27.23
N PRO A 88 5.42 33.50 -28.05
CA PRO A 88 5.30 33.40 -29.50
C PRO A 88 6.17 32.30 -30.11
N GLU A 89 7.40 32.11 -29.60
CA GLU A 89 8.28 31.03 -30.06
C GLU A 89 7.69 29.66 -29.73
N ARG A 90 7.09 29.53 -28.54
CA ARG A 90 6.45 28.30 -28.10
C ARG A 90 5.28 27.92 -29.00
N ALA A 91 4.45 28.89 -29.39
CA ALA A 91 3.34 28.65 -30.33
C ALA A 91 3.86 28.20 -31.71
N LYS A 92 4.93 28.82 -32.21
CA LYS A 92 5.56 28.41 -33.47
C LYS A 92 6.16 26.99 -33.39
N TYR A 93 6.86 26.68 -32.30
CA TYR A 93 7.46 25.37 -32.06
C TYR A 93 6.40 24.27 -31.96
N LEU A 94 5.29 24.54 -31.25
CA LEU A 94 4.12 23.64 -31.20
C LEU A 94 3.53 23.40 -32.60
N GLY A 95 3.39 24.45 -33.42
CA GLY A 95 2.92 24.32 -34.79
C GLY A 95 3.77 23.36 -35.64
N ASN A 96 5.10 23.41 -35.49
CA ASN A 96 6.01 22.48 -36.18
C ASN A 96 5.85 21.03 -35.69
N LEU A 97 5.70 20.82 -34.38
CA LEU A 97 5.43 19.48 -33.82
C LEU A 97 4.12 18.89 -34.36
N ILE A 98 3.05 19.68 -34.39
CA ILE A 98 1.73 19.26 -34.88
C ILE A 98 1.79 18.95 -36.39
N LYS A 99 2.54 19.73 -37.17
CA LYS A 99 2.78 19.46 -38.59
C LYS A 99 3.48 18.11 -38.79
N GLY A 100 4.48 17.79 -37.97
CA GLY A 100 5.16 16.50 -38.03
C GLY A 100 4.26 15.32 -37.61
N VAL A 101 3.43 15.50 -36.57
CA VAL A 101 2.38 14.52 -36.20
C VAL A 101 1.45 14.25 -37.38
N LYS A 102 0.99 15.31 -38.06
CA LYS A 102 0.13 15.20 -39.25
C LYS A 102 0.78 14.34 -40.33
N GLN A 103 2.03 14.61 -40.68
CA GLN A 103 2.75 13.88 -41.72
C GLN A 103 2.89 12.38 -41.41
N ILE A 104 3.20 12.03 -40.15
CA ILE A 104 3.28 10.63 -39.71
C ILE A 104 1.92 9.94 -39.83
N LEU A 105 0.83 10.61 -39.47
CA LEU A 105 -0.52 10.04 -39.53
C LEU A 105 -1.08 9.94 -40.95
N GLU A 106 -0.70 10.84 -41.87
CA GLU A 106 -1.06 10.77 -43.30
C GLU A 106 -0.33 9.61 -44.01
N ASN A 107 0.85 9.20 -43.51
CA ASN A 107 1.61 8.08 -44.04
C ASN A 107 2.01 7.07 -42.93
N PRO A 108 1.07 6.22 -42.47
CA PRO A 108 1.27 5.37 -41.29
C PRO A 108 2.15 4.13 -41.53
N GLN A 109 2.85 4.01 -42.68
CA GLN A 109 3.66 2.82 -43.01
C GLN A 109 4.73 2.51 -41.95
N GLY A 110 5.32 3.54 -41.33
CA GLY A 110 6.32 3.37 -40.27
C GLY A 110 5.73 2.86 -38.94
N LEU A 111 4.41 2.97 -38.74
CA LEU A 111 3.71 2.57 -37.51
C LEU A 111 3.30 1.09 -37.51
N SER A 112 3.56 0.34 -38.58
CA SER A 112 3.40 -1.12 -38.57
C SER A 112 4.46 -1.82 -37.71
N ASP A 113 5.58 -1.14 -37.41
CA ASP A 113 6.59 -1.63 -36.47
C ASP A 113 6.19 -1.35 -35.01
N PRO A 114 6.20 -2.34 -34.10
CA PRO A 114 5.79 -2.17 -32.71
C PRO A 114 6.60 -1.12 -31.94
N GLY A 115 7.90 -0.97 -32.23
CA GLY A 115 8.77 -0.01 -31.56
C GLY A 115 8.44 1.43 -31.94
N ASN A 116 8.30 1.69 -33.24
CA ASN A 116 7.84 2.98 -33.75
C ASN A 116 6.43 3.32 -33.24
N TYR A 117 5.52 2.34 -33.25
CA TYR A 117 4.16 2.53 -32.77
C TYR A 117 4.12 2.95 -31.29
N HIS A 118 4.89 2.27 -30.44
CA HIS A 118 4.99 2.59 -29.02
C HIS A 118 5.53 4.01 -28.78
N GLU A 119 6.65 4.36 -29.41
CA GLU A 119 7.26 5.68 -29.27
C GLU A 119 6.36 6.79 -29.82
N PHE A 120 5.57 6.52 -30.86
CA PHE A 120 4.58 7.46 -31.37
C PHE A 120 3.45 7.71 -30.36
N CYS A 121 2.93 6.66 -29.72
CA CYS A 121 1.92 6.80 -28.67
C CYS A 121 2.46 7.64 -27.50
N ARG A 122 3.72 7.40 -27.10
CA ARG A 122 4.43 8.23 -26.09
C ARG A 122 4.54 9.68 -26.53
N PHE A 123 4.88 9.93 -27.79
CA PHE A 123 5.01 11.28 -28.35
C PHE A 123 3.68 12.04 -28.25
N LEU A 124 2.57 11.41 -28.66
CA LEU A 124 1.24 12.02 -28.56
C LEU A 124 0.85 12.34 -27.11
N ALA A 125 1.06 11.41 -26.17
CA ALA A 125 0.80 11.65 -24.76
C ALA A 125 1.63 12.84 -24.23
N ARG A 126 2.93 12.91 -24.56
CA ARG A 126 3.82 14.00 -24.14
C ARG A 126 3.36 15.36 -24.64
N LEU A 127 2.87 15.45 -25.88
CA LEU A 127 2.34 16.71 -26.42
C LEU A 127 1.26 17.30 -25.51
N LYS A 128 0.26 16.51 -25.09
CA LYS A 128 -0.79 17.02 -24.20
C LYS A 128 -0.33 17.29 -22.78
N THR A 129 0.66 16.54 -22.27
CA THR A 129 1.19 16.80 -20.93
C THR A 129 1.97 18.11 -20.84
N ASN A 130 2.68 18.47 -21.92
CA ASN A 130 3.52 19.66 -21.93
C ASN A 130 2.79 20.91 -22.46
N TYR A 131 1.80 20.76 -23.35
CA TYR A 131 1.04 21.86 -23.94
C TYR A 131 -0.43 21.84 -23.48
N GLN A 132 -0.94 23.02 -23.12
CA GLN A 132 -2.33 23.16 -22.67
C GLN A 132 -3.29 22.99 -23.85
N LEU A 133 -4.51 22.50 -23.59
CA LEU A 133 -5.51 22.33 -24.65
C LEU A 133 -5.80 23.66 -25.38
N GLY A 134 -5.86 24.77 -24.65
CA GLY A 134 -6.01 26.10 -25.25
C GLY A 134 -4.88 26.51 -26.20
N GLU A 135 -3.67 25.97 -26.04
CA GLU A 135 -2.55 26.19 -26.98
C GLU A 135 -2.71 25.32 -28.24
N LEU A 136 -3.20 24.09 -28.09
CA LEU A 136 -3.38 23.13 -29.19
C LEU A 136 -4.48 23.57 -30.16
N VAL A 137 -5.63 24.01 -29.65
CA VAL A 137 -6.81 24.34 -30.48
C VAL A 137 -6.55 25.57 -31.37
N VAL A 138 -5.62 26.44 -31.00
CA VAL A 138 -5.26 27.64 -31.79
C VAL A 138 -4.33 27.31 -32.97
N VAL A 139 -3.75 26.09 -33.03
CA VAL A 139 -2.89 25.68 -34.13
C VAL A 139 -3.72 25.49 -35.40
N LYS A 140 -3.27 26.06 -36.52
CA LYS A 140 -4.00 26.10 -37.80
C LYS A 140 -4.50 24.73 -38.29
N ASP A 141 -3.69 23.68 -38.12
CA ASP A 141 -3.98 22.33 -38.61
C ASP A 141 -4.64 21.43 -37.55
N TYR A 142 -5.00 21.99 -36.37
CA TYR A 142 -5.56 21.21 -35.26
C TYR A 142 -6.80 20.38 -35.64
N PRO A 143 -7.82 20.92 -36.35
CA PRO A 143 -9.04 20.15 -36.66
C PRO A 143 -8.79 18.86 -37.45
N GLU A 144 -7.84 18.89 -38.37
CA GLU A 144 -7.47 17.73 -39.19
C GLU A 144 -6.60 16.75 -38.39
N VAL A 145 -5.66 17.27 -37.60
CA VAL A 145 -4.77 16.43 -36.78
C VAL A 145 -5.53 15.71 -35.68
N ILE A 146 -6.47 16.36 -34.99
CA ILE A 146 -7.27 15.69 -33.96
C ILE A 146 -8.16 14.59 -34.54
N GLN A 147 -8.69 14.78 -35.75
CA GLN A 147 -9.42 13.74 -36.48
C GLN A 147 -8.53 12.54 -36.81
N LEU A 148 -7.31 12.79 -37.31
CA LEU A 148 -6.34 11.73 -37.60
C LEU A 148 -5.92 10.98 -36.32
N ILE A 149 -5.68 11.69 -35.22
CA ILE A 149 -5.37 11.08 -33.91
C ILE A 149 -6.55 10.23 -33.41
N ALA A 150 -7.79 10.70 -33.58
CA ALA A 150 -8.99 9.96 -33.20
C ALA A 150 -9.12 8.66 -34.01
N ASN A 151 -9.00 8.74 -35.34
CA ASN A 151 -9.04 7.56 -36.21
C ASN A 151 -7.93 6.56 -35.86
N PHE A 152 -6.70 7.06 -35.68
CA PHE A 152 -5.57 6.24 -35.24
C PHE A 152 -5.86 5.56 -33.90
N THR A 153 -6.41 6.30 -32.92
CA THR A 153 -6.79 5.74 -31.61
C THR A 153 -7.84 4.64 -31.77
N ILE A 154 -8.90 4.87 -32.56
CA ILE A 154 -9.96 3.88 -32.77
C ILE A 154 -9.41 2.59 -33.36
N THR A 155 -8.60 2.67 -34.42
CA THR A 155 -7.95 1.50 -35.04
C THR A 155 -7.01 0.81 -34.06
N SER A 156 -6.26 1.57 -33.27
CA SER A 156 -5.35 1.07 -32.24
C SER A 156 -6.06 0.26 -31.17
N LEU A 157 -7.24 0.72 -30.72
CA LEU A 157 -8.04 0.02 -29.71
C LEU A 157 -8.67 -1.27 -30.24
N GLN A 158 -8.99 -1.34 -31.53
CA GLN A 158 -9.50 -2.56 -32.18
C GLN A 158 -8.42 -3.65 -32.31
N HIS A 159 -7.16 -3.26 -32.52
CA HIS A 159 -6.02 -4.17 -32.64
C HIS A 159 -5.35 -4.41 -31.28
N TRP A 160 -6.10 -4.94 -30.33
CA TRP A 160 -5.67 -5.12 -28.93
C TRP A 160 -4.46 -6.06 -28.76
N GLU A 161 -4.19 -6.94 -29.72
CA GLU A 161 -3.07 -7.90 -29.71
C GLU A 161 -1.68 -7.26 -29.82
N PHE A 162 -1.58 -6.05 -30.39
CA PHE A 162 -0.29 -5.53 -30.86
C PHE A 162 0.55 -4.82 -29.80
N ALA A 163 -0.04 -4.15 -28.80
CA ALA A 163 0.71 -3.51 -27.70
C ALA A 163 -0.19 -2.97 -26.55
N PRO A 164 -0.43 -3.73 -25.46
CA PRO A 164 -1.25 -3.26 -24.33
C PRO A 164 -0.65 -2.02 -23.63
N ASN A 165 0.69 -1.93 -23.54
CA ASN A 165 1.39 -0.80 -22.92
C ASN A 165 1.24 0.52 -23.71
N SER A 166 0.99 0.43 -25.02
CA SER A 166 0.82 1.63 -25.87
C SER A 166 -0.58 2.24 -25.74
N VAL A 167 -1.59 1.41 -25.46
CA VAL A 167 -2.98 1.83 -25.25
C VAL A 167 -3.09 2.80 -24.06
N HIS A 168 -2.33 2.56 -23.00
CA HIS A 168 -2.25 3.44 -21.82
C HIS A 168 -1.94 4.89 -22.21
N TYR A 169 -0.96 5.12 -23.10
CA TYR A 169 -0.58 6.47 -23.52
C TYR A 169 -1.69 7.16 -24.32
N LEU A 170 -2.38 6.43 -25.19
CA LEU A 170 -3.50 6.97 -25.97
C LEU A 170 -4.68 7.31 -25.06
N LEU A 171 -5.06 6.43 -24.14
CA LEU A 171 -6.14 6.72 -23.19
C LEU A 171 -5.78 7.88 -22.26
N THR A 172 -4.53 7.95 -21.78
CA THR A 172 -4.03 9.10 -20.99
C THR A 172 -4.12 10.42 -21.76
N LEU A 173 -3.76 10.40 -23.04
CA LEU A 173 -3.88 11.57 -23.92
C LEU A 173 -5.33 12.07 -23.95
N TRP A 174 -6.29 11.18 -24.23
CA TRP A 174 -7.72 11.54 -24.30
C TRP A 174 -8.28 11.95 -22.94
N GLN A 175 -7.94 11.24 -21.87
CA GLN A 175 -8.31 11.60 -20.50
C GLN A 175 -7.88 13.04 -20.17
N ARG A 176 -6.59 13.36 -20.41
CA ARG A 176 -6.05 14.70 -20.14
C ARG A 176 -6.63 15.76 -21.08
N MET A 177 -6.96 15.42 -22.32
CA MET A 177 -7.66 16.33 -23.26
C MET A 177 -9.06 16.67 -22.74
N VAL A 178 -9.88 15.68 -22.46
CA VAL A 178 -11.26 15.86 -21.97
C VAL A 178 -11.29 16.57 -20.61
N ALA A 179 -10.42 16.18 -19.67
CA ALA A 179 -10.30 16.85 -18.36
C ALA A 179 -9.96 18.35 -18.46
N SER A 180 -9.34 18.78 -19.57
CA SER A 180 -8.96 20.17 -19.80
C SER A 180 -10.09 21.02 -20.39
N VAL A 181 -11.18 20.41 -20.89
CA VAL A 181 -12.29 21.10 -21.58
C VAL A 181 -12.90 22.24 -20.73
N PRO A 182 -13.21 22.05 -19.43
CA PRO A 182 -13.81 23.13 -18.61
C PRO A 182 -12.91 24.37 -18.46
N PHE A 183 -11.61 24.24 -18.74
CA PHE A 183 -10.63 25.31 -18.59
C PHE A 183 -10.29 26.02 -19.90
N VAL A 184 -10.85 25.57 -21.03
CA VAL A 184 -10.62 26.21 -22.34
C VAL A 184 -11.45 27.49 -22.42
N LYS A 185 -10.77 28.63 -22.59
CA LYS A 185 -11.38 29.95 -22.76
C LYS A 185 -11.36 30.44 -24.21
N THR A 186 -10.80 29.65 -25.12
CA THR A 186 -10.61 29.99 -26.53
C THR A 186 -11.94 29.84 -27.28
N ALA A 187 -12.19 30.69 -28.29
CA ALA A 187 -13.39 30.64 -29.11
C ALA A 187 -13.39 29.50 -30.16
N GLU A 188 -12.22 28.95 -30.45
CA GLU A 188 -12.04 27.88 -31.43
C GLU A 188 -12.59 26.53 -30.91
N PRO A 189 -13.22 25.70 -31.76
CA PRO A 189 -13.85 24.44 -31.35
C PRO A 189 -12.81 23.36 -31.04
N HIS A 190 -12.91 22.72 -29.87
CA HIS A 190 -11.99 21.65 -29.47
C HIS A 190 -12.28 20.29 -30.13
N LEU A 191 -13.49 20.07 -30.68
CA LEU A 191 -13.94 18.83 -31.36
C LEU A 191 -13.96 17.55 -30.50
N LEU A 192 -13.55 17.62 -29.22
CA LEU A 192 -13.54 16.48 -28.31
C LEU A 192 -14.92 15.84 -28.09
N ASP A 193 -16.01 16.61 -28.15
CA ASP A 193 -17.40 16.08 -28.01
C ASP A 193 -17.80 15.16 -29.18
N THR A 194 -17.12 15.26 -30.32
CA THR A 194 -17.35 14.38 -31.47
C THR A 194 -16.55 13.09 -31.35
N TYR A 195 -15.27 13.18 -30.94
CA TYR A 195 -14.35 12.05 -31.00
C TYR A 195 -14.28 11.24 -29.71
N ALA A 196 -14.44 11.85 -28.54
CA ALA A 196 -14.41 11.13 -27.26
C ALA A 196 -15.46 9.99 -27.19
N PRO A 197 -16.71 10.19 -27.63
CA PRO A 197 -17.72 9.11 -27.62
C PRO A 197 -17.38 7.96 -28.57
N GLU A 198 -16.83 8.26 -29.75
CA GLU A 198 -16.42 7.23 -30.71
C GLU A 198 -15.25 6.39 -30.18
N ILE A 199 -14.32 7.02 -29.45
CA ILE A 199 -13.21 6.31 -28.80
C ILE A 199 -13.71 5.44 -27.66
N THR A 200 -14.62 5.96 -26.83
CA THR A 200 -15.24 5.18 -25.76
C THR A 200 -16.00 3.98 -26.34
N LYS A 201 -16.77 4.18 -27.41
CA LYS A 201 -17.46 3.11 -28.14
C LYS A 201 -16.48 2.08 -28.68
N ALA A 202 -15.42 2.50 -29.37
CA ALA A 202 -14.41 1.60 -29.91
C ALA A 202 -13.74 0.76 -28.82
N TYR A 203 -13.43 1.35 -27.66
CA TYR A 203 -12.87 0.63 -26.53
C TYR A 203 -13.84 -0.44 -25.99
N ILE A 204 -15.10 -0.07 -25.74
CA ILE A 204 -16.11 -0.99 -25.21
C ILE A 204 -16.34 -2.15 -26.19
N THR A 205 -16.57 -1.85 -27.47
CA THR A 205 -16.83 -2.87 -28.49
C THR A 205 -15.64 -3.81 -28.66
N SER A 206 -14.41 -3.28 -28.70
CA SER A 206 -13.19 -4.09 -28.80
C SER A 206 -13.07 -5.11 -27.66
N ARG A 207 -13.32 -4.69 -26.41
CA ARG A 207 -13.27 -5.60 -25.25
C ARG A 207 -14.36 -6.67 -25.28
N LEU A 208 -15.56 -6.35 -25.76
CA LEU A 208 -16.63 -7.34 -25.91
C LEU A 208 -16.37 -8.33 -27.04
N GLU A 209 -15.80 -7.88 -28.16
CA GLU A 209 -15.43 -8.73 -29.30
C GLU A 209 -14.22 -9.63 -28.99
N CYS A 210 -13.35 -9.20 -28.07
CA CYS A 210 -12.21 -9.97 -27.57
C CYS A 210 -12.65 -11.22 -26.77
N VAL A 211 -13.74 -11.15 -26.00
CA VAL A 211 -14.18 -12.24 -25.10
C VAL A 211 -14.42 -13.58 -25.83
N PRO A 212 -15.19 -13.64 -26.94
CA PRO A 212 -15.35 -14.88 -27.70
C PRO A 212 -14.02 -15.47 -28.21
N VAL A 213 -13.08 -14.62 -28.63
CA VAL A 213 -11.78 -15.03 -29.17
C VAL A 213 -10.93 -15.64 -28.06
N VAL A 214 -10.78 -14.92 -26.95
CA VAL A 214 -10.03 -15.37 -25.77
C VAL A 214 -10.52 -16.72 -25.26
N ILE A 215 -11.85 -16.90 -25.15
CA ILE A 215 -12.44 -18.12 -24.61
C ILE A 215 -12.34 -19.30 -25.60
N ARG A 216 -12.52 -19.05 -26.90
CA ARG A 216 -12.45 -20.12 -27.92
C ARG A 216 -11.04 -20.58 -28.21
N ASP A 217 -10.11 -19.62 -28.29
CA ASP A 217 -8.72 -19.88 -28.69
C ASP A 217 -7.79 -20.08 -27.48
N GLY A 218 -8.31 -19.91 -26.26
CA GLY A 218 -7.57 -20.14 -25.02
C GLY A 218 -6.43 -19.14 -24.79
N LEU A 219 -6.61 -17.91 -25.26
CA LEU A 219 -5.63 -16.82 -25.07
C LEU A 219 -5.65 -16.30 -23.63
N GLU A 220 -4.63 -15.54 -23.24
CA GLU A 220 -4.61 -14.86 -21.95
C GLU A 220 -5.76 -13.85 -21.86
N ASP A 221 -6.59 -13.95 -20.82
CA ASP A 221 -7.72 -13.03 -20.63
C ASP A 221 -7.21 -11.72 -20.02
N PRO A 222 -7.48 -10.57 -20.64
CA PRO A 222 -7.08 -9.29 -20.07
C PRO A 222 -7.65 -9.03 -18.66
N LEU A 223 -8.78 -9.64 -18.29
CA LEU A 223 -9.36 -9.52 -16.94
C LEU A 223 -8.54 -10.19 -15.85
N ASP A 224 -7.58 -11.06 -16.20
CA ASP A 224 -6.70 -11.71 -15.23
C ASP A 224 -5.63 -10.71 -14.72
N ASP A 225 -5.27 -9.68 -15.52
CA ASP A 225 -4.45 -8.53 -15.09
C ASP A 225 -5.34 -7.33 -14.69
N THR A 226 -6.00 -7.48 -13.55
CA THR A 226 -6.88 -6.44 -12.99
C THR A 226 -6.19 -5.08 -12.76
N ALA A 227 -4.88 -5.05 -12.52
CA ALA A 227 -4.16 -3.80 -12.27
C ALA A 227 -4.11 -2.92 -13.53
N THR A 228 -3.69 -3.51 -14.66
CA THR A 228 -3.65 -2.81 -15.94
C THR A 228 -5.06 -2.43 -16.42
N VAL A 229 -6.03 -3.33 -16.25
CA VAL A 229 -7.43 -3.05 -16.62
C VAL A 229 -8.00 -1.89 -15.82
N PHE A 230 -7.82 -1.86 -14.50
CA PHE A 230 -8.33 -0.78 -13.65
C PHE A 230 -7.67 0.56 -13.99
N GLN A 231 -6.38 0.58 -14.32
CA GLN A 231 -5.71 1.79 -14.79
C GLN A 231 -6.31 2.31 -16.11
N GLN A 232 -6.56 1.43 -17.09
CA GLN A 232 -7.19 1.81 -18.36
C GLN A 232 -8.64 2.29 -18.17
N LEU A 233 -9.40 1.64 -17.29
CA LEU A 233 -10.77 2.04 -16.96
C LEU A 233 -10.80 3.42 -16.29
N GLU A 234 -9.90 3.71 -15.36
CA GLU A 234 -9.80 5.03 -14.72
C GLU A 234 -9.52 6.14 -15.75
N GLN A 235 -8.67 5.88 -16.74
CA GLN A 235 -8.42 6.82 -17.84
C GLN A 235 -9.66 7.02 -18.70
N LEU A 236 -10.31 5.91 -19.10
CA LEU A 236 -11.52 5.93 -19.92
C LEU A 236 -12.69 6.64 -19.22
N CYS A 237 -12.74 6.57 -17.89
CA CYS A 237 -13.78 7.15 -17.06
C CYS A 237 -14.01 8.65 -17.32
N THR A 238 -12.93 9.41 -17.53
CA THR A 238 -13.06 10.85 -17.81
C THR A 238 -13.51 11.07 -19.26
N VAL A 239 -13.02 10.25 -20.19
CA VAL A 239 -13.32 10.34 -21.63
C VAL A 239 -14.81 10.06 -21.89
N SER A 240 -15.35 9.03 -21.23
CA SER A 240 -16.74 8.59 -21.40
C SER A 240 -17.79 9.63 -20.98
N ARG A 241 -17.39 10.59 -20.12
CA ARG A 241 -18.26 11.62 -19.53
C ARG A 241 -18.33 12.93 -20.33
N CYS A 242 -17.57 13.07 -21.42
CA CYS A 242 -17.61 14.26 -22.29
C CYS A 242 -19.01 14.46 -22.92
N GLU A 243 -19.63 13.37 -23.36
CA GLU A 243 -21.00 13.33 -23.90
C GLU A 243 -21.72 12.10 -23.32
N TYR A 244 -22.02 12.19 -22.03
CA TYR A 244 -22.35 11.01 -21.24
C TYR A 244 -23.61 10.28 -21.74
N GLU A 245 -24.60 11.01 -22.26
CA GLU A 245 -25.83 10.44 -22.81
C GLU A 245 -25.59 9.42 -23.93
N LYS A 246 -24.68 9.71 -24.87
CA LYS A 246 -24.32 8.80 -25.96
C LYS A 246 -23.68 7.53 -25.43
N THR A 247 -22.78 7.67 -24.45
CA THR A 247 -22.11 6.53 -23.82
C THR A 247 -23.10 5.65 -23.05
N CYS A 248 -23.97 6.26 -22.25
CA CYS A 248 -24.99 5.55 -21.47
C CYS A 248 -25.95 4.79 -22.39
N THR A 249 -26.41 5.42 -23.47
CA THR A 249 -27.31 4.79 -24.45
C THR A 249 -26.67 3.55 -25.08
N LEU A 250 -25.39 3.65 -25.45
CA LEU A 250 -24.63 2.52 -25.99
C LEU A 250 -24.51 1.38 -24.97
N LEU A 251 -24.13 1.68 -23.73
CA LEU A 251 -23.99 0.68 -22.67
C LEU A 251 -25.31 -0.01 -22.36
N VAL A 252 -26.41 0.75 -22.27
CA VAL A 252 -27.76 0.21 -22.06
C VAL A 252 -28.09 -0.82 -23.14
N GLN A 253 -27.90 -0.46 -24.41
CA GLN A 253 -28.19 -1.35 -25.54
C GLN A 253 -27.35 -2.64 -25.49
N LEU A 254 -26.04 -2.51 -25.27
CA LEU A 254 -25.13 -3.66 -25.20
C LEU A 254 -25.44 -4.55 -23.98
N PHE A 255 -25.74 -3.95 -22.83
CA PHE A 255 -26.08 -4.70 -21.61
C PHE A 255 -27.38 -5.47 -21.78
N ASP A 256 -28.45 -4.82 -22.26
CA ASP A 256 -29.75 -5.46 -22.45
C ASP A 256 -29.65 -6.61 -23.46
N GLN A 257 -28.88 -6.44 -24.54
CA GLN A 257 -28.64 -7.48 -25.54
C GLN A 257 -27.92 -8.71 -24.94
N ASN A 258 -26.82 -8.51 -24.22
CA ASN A 258 -26.05 -9.61 -23.62
C ASN A 258 -26.82 -10.28 -22.48
N ALA A 259 -27.53 -9.51 -21.64
CA ALA A 259 -28.34 -10.06 -20.56
C ALA A 259 -29.51 -10.91 -21.09
N GLN A 260 -30.20 -10.47 -22.15
CA GLN A 260 -31.25 -11.26 -22.80
C GLN A 260 -30.72 -12.54 -23.44
N ASN A 261 -29.54 -12.49 -24.07
CA ASN A 261 -28.89 -13.67 -24.64
C ASN A 261 -28.51 -14.67 -23.54
N TYR A 262 -27.96 -14.18 -22.43
CA TYR A 262 -27.64 -15.00 -21.27
C TYR A 262 -28.90 -15.67 -20.69
N GLN A 263 -30.01 -14.94 -20.50
CA GLN A 263 -31.28 -15.50 -20.05
C GLN A 263 -31.81 -16.59 -21.00
N LYS A 264 -31.77 -16.36 -22.32
CA LYS A 264 -32.18 -17.35 -23.32
C LYS A 264 -31.36 -18.63 -23.22
N LEU A 265 -30.04 -18.51 -23.04
CA LEU A 265 -29.15 -19.66 -22.88
C LEU A 265 -29.42 -20.43 -21.59
N LEU A 266 -29.70 -19.74 -20.48
CA LEU A 266 -30.04 -20.37 -19.19
C LEU A 266 -31.35 -21.18 -19.23
N HIS A 267 -32.34 -20.69 -19.98
CA HIS A 267 -33.64 -21.34 -20.18
C HIS A 267 -33.65 -22.41 -21.29
N SER A 268 -32.60 -22.49 -22.10
CA SER A 268 -32.50 -23.48 -23.18
C SER A 268 -32.29 -24.90 -22.63
N SER A 269 -32.97 -25.89 -23.23
CA SER A 269 -32.86 -27.31 -22.83
C SER A 269 -31.47 -27.91 -23.09
N SER A 270 -30.68 -27.30 -23.97
CA SER A 270 -29.30 -27.67 -24.30
C SER A 270 -28.35 -26.54 -23.86
N ARG A 271 -27.98 -26.54 -22.57
CA ARG A 271 -27.00 -25.57 -22.04
C ARG A 271 -25.64 -25.78 -22.71
N ASN A 272 -25.27 -24.90 -23.64
CA ASN A 272 -23.92 -24.88 -24.20
C ASN A 272 -22.98 -24.14 -23.22
N PRO A 273 -22.11 -24.84 -22.46
CA PRO A 273 -21.32 -24.20 -21.41
C PRO A 273 -20.39 -23.12 -21.95
N LEU A 274 -19.85 -23.31 -23.17
CA LEU A 274 -18.94 -22.37 -23.81
C LEU A 274 -19.64 -21.03 -24.11
N GLU A 275 -20.86 -21.08 -24.67
CA GLU A 275 -21.63 -19.86 -24.98
C GLU A 275 -22.07 -19.13 -23.71
N ILE A 276 -22.39 -19.88 -22.65
CA ILE A 276 -22.70 -19.31 -21.33
C ILE A 276 -21.47 -18.56 -20.79
N THR A 277 -20.28 -19.18 -20.83
CA THR A 277 -19.04 -18.52 -20.38
C THR A 277 -18.70 -17.28 -21.21
N ILE A 278 -18.95 -17.30 -22.52
CA ILE A 278 -18.76 -16.11 -23.39
C ILE A 278 -19.69 -14.97 -22.95
N GLN A 279 -20.98 -15.25 -22.75
CA GLN A 279 -21.92 -14.22 -22.30
C GLN A 279 -21.56 -13.71 -20.90
N GLU A 280 -21.11 -14.57 -19.99
CA GLU A 280 -20.63 -14.17 -18.67
C GLU A 280 -19.38 -13.27 -18.76
N GLY A 281 -18.43 -13.57 -19.64
CA GLY A 281 -17.27 -12.71 -19.88
C GLY A 281 -17.67 -11.32 -20.41
N CYS A 282 -18.62 -11.27 -21.36
CA CYS A 282 -19.16 -10.01 -21.87
C CYS A 282 -19.87 -9.21 -20.76
N LEU A 283 -20.69 -9.87 -19.94
CA LEU A 283 -21.38 -9.25 -18.80
C LEU A 283 -20.39 -8.75 -17.75
N ALA A 284 -19.29 -9.48 -17.48
CA ALA A 284 -18.24 -9.02 -16.57
C ALA A 284 -17.63 -7.69 -17.03
N TRP A 285 -17.25 -7.58 -18.31
CA TRP A 285 -16.76 -6.32 -18.90
C TRP A 285 -17.79 -5.20 -18.80
N LEU A 286 -19.05 -5.48 -19.13
CA LEU A 286 -20.13 -4.48 -19.04
C LEU A 286 -20.33 -3.97 -17.60
N VAL A 287 -20.27 -4.86 -16.60
CA VAL A 287 -20.35 -4.46 -15.19
C VAL A 287 -19.15 -3.62 -14.77
N TYR A 288 -17.93 -3.95 -15.22
CA TYR A 288 -16.75 -3.10 -15.03
C TYR A 288 -16.90 -1.73 -15.70
N PHE A 289 -17.46 -1.65 -16.91
CA PHE A 289 -17.72 -0.36 -17.54
C PHE A 289 -18.74 0.47 -16.76
N VAL A 290 -19.85 -0.14 -16.36
CA VAL A 290 -20.90 0.54 -15.58
C VAL A 290 -20.33 1.07 -14.26
N GLY A 291 -19.63 0.24 -13.47
CA GLY A 291 -19.06 0.73 -12.22
C GLY A 291 -17.98 1.80 -12.41
N THR A 292 -17.28 1.81 -13.56
CA THR A 292 -16.25 2.82 -13.87
C THR A 292 -16.92 4.15 -14.05
N PHE A 293 -17.93 4.14 -14.91
CA PHE A 293 -18.56 5.37 -15.33
C PHE A 293 -19.41 5.94 -14.20
N VAL A 294 -20.09 5.10 -13.41
CA VAL A 294 -20.74 5.51 -12.15
C VAL A 294 -19.70 6.06 -11.16
N GLY A 295 -18.61 5.34 -10.93
CA GLY A 295 -17.52 5.75 -10.02
C GLY A 295 -16.84 7.07 -10.39
N GLY A 296 -16.91 7.48 -11.66
CA GLY A 296 -16.32 8.71 -12.17
C GLY A 296 -16.96 10.02 -11.74
N ARG A 297 -17.94 9.98 -10.83
CA ARG A 297 -18.77 11.14 -10.48
C ARG A 297 -17.95 12.23 -9.81
N LEU A 298 -17.76 13.32 -10.55
CA LEU A 298 -17.20 14.55 -10.01
C LEU A 298 -18.31 15.35 -9.31
N THR A 299 -18.26 15.40 -7.97
CA THR A 299 -19.30 15.98 -7.09
C THR A 299 -19.71 17.41 -7.44
N TYR A 300 -18.83 18.20 -8.05
CA TYR A 300 -19.06 19.61 -8.38
C TYR A 300 -19.52 19.86 -9.82
N THR A 301 -19.46 18.85 -10.71
CA THR A 301 -19.77 19.00 -12.14
C THR A 301 -20.86 18.04 -12.64
N SER A 302 -21.36 17.12 -11.80
CA SER A 302 -22.43 16.20 -12.18
C SER A 302 -23.79 16.90 -12.20
N THR A 303 -24.54 16.72 -13.30
CA THR A 303 -25.93 17.18 -13.42
C THR A 303 -26.89 16.14 -12.89
N ASP A 304 -28.09 16.58 -12.50
CA ASP A 304 -29.23 15.72 -12.18
C ASP A 304 -29.54 14.68 -13.27
N GLU A 305 -29.30 15.02 -14.54
CA GLU A 305 -29.50 14.14 -15.68
C GLU A 305 -28.46 13.01 -15.72
N HIS A 306 -27.19 13.33 -15.43
CA HIS A 306 -26.14 12.30 -15.28
C HIS A 306 -26.47 11.35 -14.13
N ASP A 307 -26.98 11.84 -13.01
CA ASP A 307 -27.40 11.00 -11.89
C ASP A 307 -28.57 10.06 -12.26
N ALA A 308 -29.52 10.53 -13.08
CA ALA A 308 -30.59 9.66 -13.60
C ALA A 308 -30.06 8.57 -14.55
N MET A 309 -29.08 8.90 -15.41
CA MET A 309 -28.42 7.91 -16.27
C MET A 309 -27.64 6.86 -15.47
N ASP A 310 -26.92 7.30 -14.43
CA ASP A 310 -26.21 6.41 -13.51
C ASP A 310 -27.18 5.46 -12.80
N GLY A 311 -28.38 5.93 -12.46
CA GLY A 311 -29.46 5.10 -11.92
C GLY A 311 -29.94 4.03 -12.91
N GLU A 312 -30.14 4.41 -14.17
CA GLU A 312 -30.56 3.50 -15.25
C GLU A 312 -29.51 2.40 -15.52
N LEU A 313 -28.23 2.74 -15.55
CA LEU A 313 -27.14 1.77 -15.68
C LEU A 313 -27.05 0.85 -14.45
N SER A 314 -27.14 1.43 -13.24
CA SER A 314 -27.09 0.69 -11.99
C SER A 314 -28.22 -0.34 -11.89
N CYS A 315 -29.43 0.01 -12.34
CA CYS A 315 -30.58 -0.90 -12.37
C CYS A 315 -30.25 -2.24 -13.04
N ARG A 316 -29.55 -2.21 -14.19
CA ARG A 316 -29.19 -3.42 -14.95
C ARG A 316 -28.21 -4.32 -14.20
N VAL A 317 -27.25 -3.73 -13.48
CA VAL A 317 -26.31 -4.50 -12.67
C VAL A 317 -27.04 -5.16 -11.50
N PHE A 318 -27.93 -4.44 -10.81
CA PHE A 318 -28.74 -5.04 -9.74
C PHE A 318 -29.70 -6.13 -10.24
N GLN A 319 -30.32 -5.96 -11.41
CA GLN A 319 -31.12 -7.02 -12.04
C GLN A 319 -30.27 -8.26 -12.39
N LEU A 320 -29.03 -8.04 -12.87
CA LEU A 320 -28.10 -9.13 -13.13
C LEU A 320 -27.74 -9.89 -11.84
N ILE A 321 -27.54 -9.19 -10.72
CA ILE A 321 -27.33 -9.83 -9.41
C ILE A 321 -28.50 -10.75 -9.08
N SER A 322 -29.74 -10.27 -9.21
CA SER A 322 -30.94 -11.09 -8.94
C SER A 322 -31.04 -12.30 -9.89
N LEU A 323 -30.70 -12.12 -11.17
CA LEU A 323 -30.70 -13.19 -12.15
C LEU A 323 -29.68 -14.29 -11.83
N MET A 324 -28.47 -13.89 -11.41
CA MET A 324 -27.40 -14.82 -11.05
C MET A 324 -27.69 -15.54 -9.74
N ASP A 325 -28.20 -14.82 -8.73
CA ASP A 325 -28.55 -15.39 -7.43
C ASP A 325 -29.68 -16.43 -7.56
N ALA A 326 -30.58 -16.27 -8.54
CA ALA A 326 -31.61 -17.26 -8.86
C ALA A 326 -31.07 -18.61 -9.38
N GLN A 327 -29.81 -18.66 -9.84
CA GLN A 327 -29.17 -19.89 -10.34
C GLN A 327 -28.32 -20.62 -9.27
N LEU A 328 -28.30 -20.10 -8.04
CA LEU A 328 -27.59 -20.74 -6.93
C LEU A 328 -28.22 -22.09 -6.55
N PRO A 329 -27.43 -23.15 -6.28
CA PRO A 329 -25.96 -23.17 -6.15
C PRO A 329 -25.20 -23.58 -7.43
N GLN A 330 -25.87 -23.72 -8.59
CA GLN A 330 -25.37 -24.52 -9.72
C GLN A 330 -24.47 -23.78 -10.72
N SER A 331 -24.60 -22.46 -10.87
CA SER A 331 -23.76 -21.68 -11.78
C SER A 331 -23.12 -20.49 -11.09
N SER A 332 -21.81 -20.31 -11.30
CA SER A 332 -21.18 -19.02 -11.00
C SER A 332 -19.92 -18.81 -11.80
N ASN A 333 -19.88 -17.70 -12.51
CA ASN A 333 -18.65 -17.19 -13.07
C ASN A 333 -17.94 -16.30 -12.06
N GLU A 334 -16.73 -16.68 -11.68
CA GLU A 334 -15.85 -15.90 -10.81
C GLU A 334 -15.68 -14.46 -11.33
N LYS A 335 -15.53 -14.28 -12.64
CA LYS A 335 -15.25 -12.98 -13.26
C LYS A 335 -16.41 -12.00 -13.10
N VAL A 336 -17.64 -12.48 -13.26
CA VAL A 336 -18.84 -11.64 -13.08
C VAL A 336 -19.03 -11.26 -11.62
N GLU A 337 -18.76 -12.18 -10.68
CA GLU A 337 -18.85 -11.88 -9.24
C GLU A 337 -17.82 -10.82 -8.82
N LEU A 338 -16.58 -10.91 -9.32
CA LEU A 338 -15.55 -9.89 -9.09
C LEU A 338 -15.94 -8.53 -9.68
N ALA A 339 -16.51 -8.51 -10.89
CA ALA A 339 -17.01 -7.30 -11.54
C ALA A 339 -18.16 -6.67 -10.73
N ILE A 340 -19.10 -7.47 -10.24
CA ILE A 340 -20.20 -7.01 -9.37
C ILE A 340 -19.63 -6.38 -8.10
N LEU A 341 -18.72 -7.06 -7.39
CA LEU A 341 -18.11 -6.51 -6.17
C LEU A 341 -17.40 -5.18 -6.42
N TRP A 342 -16.76 -5.04 -7.58
CA TRP A 342 -16.13 -3.81 -7.98
C TRP A 342 -17.15 -2.69 -8.27
N PHE A 343 -18.26 -2.99 -8.97
CA PHE A 343 -19.36 -2.06 -9.15
C PHE A 343 -19.95 -1.59 -7.81
N LEU A 344 -20.20 -2.51 -6.87
CA LEU A 344 -20.76 -2.17 -5.56
C LEU A 344 -19.83 -1.23 -4.78
N ASP A 345 -18.51 -1.43 -4.86
CA ASP A 345 -17.53 -0.53 -4.24
C ASP A 345 -17.52 0.87 -4.88
N GLN A 346 -17.59 0.96 -6.22
CA GLN A 346 -17.68 2.24 -6.92
C GLN A 346 -19.00 2.97 -6.63
N PHE A 347 -20.12 2.26 -6.62
CA PHE A 347 -21.43 2.81 -6.28
C PHE A 347 -21.45 3.31 -4.84
N ARG A 348 -20.89 2.53 -3.89
CA ARG A 348 -20.77 2.93 -2.48
C ARG A 348 -20.02 4.25 -2.35
N LYS A 349 -18.82 4.35 -2.94
CA LYS A 349 -17.98 5.55 -2.88
C LYS A 349 -18.67 6.79 -3.46
N THR A 350 -19.58 6.58 -4.40
CA THR A 350 -20.20 7.65 -5.20
C THR A 350 -21.55 8.12 -4.68
N TYR A 351 -22.39 7.22 -4.19
CA TYR A 351 -23.80 7.49 -3.90
C TYR A 351 -24.25 7.12 -2.48
N VAL A 352 -23.41 6.45 -1.69
CA VAL A 352 -23.77 6.01 -0.33
C VAL A 352 -22.99 6.83 0.70
N GLY A 353 -23.67 7.72 1.44
CA GLY A 353 -23.08 8.53 2.51
C GLY A 353 -23.74 9.89 2.73
N ASP A 354 -23.57 10.46 3.92
CA ASP A 354 -24.35 11.63 4.40
C ASP A 354 -24.10 12.95 3.64
N GLN A 355 -23.02 13.09 2.86
CA GLN A 355 -22.75 14.33 2.10
C GLN A 355 -23.59 14.48 0.82
N LEU A 356 -24.31 13.43 0.39
CA LEU A 356 -24.89 13.35 -0.96
C LEU A 356 -26.41 13.06 -0.98
N GLN A 357 -27.03 12.87 0.19
CA GLN A 357 -28.32 12.21 0.37
C GLN A 357 -29.57 12.95 -0.12
N HIS A 358 -29.53 14.26 -0.39
CA HIS A 358 -30.78 15.03 -0.53
C HIS A 358 -31.12 15.52 -1.95
N THR A 359 -30.28 15.26 -2.96
CA THR A 359 -30.51 15.86 -4.30
C THR A 359 -30.25 14.95 -5.51
N SER A 360 -29.71 13.73 -5.35
CA SER A 360 -29.39 12.89 -6.52
C SER A 360 -30.64 12.19 -7.08
N LYS A 361 -30.87 12.33 -8.40
CA LYS A 361 -31.93 11.63 -9.13
C LYS A 361 -31.63 10.14 -9.40
N VAL A 362 -30.48 9.62 -8.96
CA VAL A 362 -30.10 8.20 -9.11
C VAL A 362 -31.16 7.28 -8.49
N TYR A 363 -31.63 7.62 -7.28
CA TYR A 363 -32.62 6.84 -6.53
C TYR A 363 -34.02 6.94 -7.11
N ALA A 364 -34.36 8.02 -7.81
CA ALA A 364 -35.66 8.14 -8.46
C ALA A 364 -35.85 7.01 -9.48
N ARG A 365 -34.83 6.77 -10.31
CA ARG A 365 -34.90 5.72 -11.32
C ARG A 365 -34.80 4.32 -10.73
N MET A 366 -33.93 4.12 -9.74
CA MET A 366 -33.82 2.84 -9.03
C MET A 366 -35.09 2.48 -8.26
N SER A 367 -35.78 3.46 -7.70
CA SER A 367 -37.07 3.26 -7.04
C SER A 367 -38.15 2.78 -8.00
N GLU A 368 -38.22 3.34 -9.21
CA GLU A 368 -39.21 2.95 -10.23
C GLU A 368 -39.02 1.51 -10.73
N VAL A 369 -37.76 1.09 -10.92
CA VAL A 369 -37.45 -0.20 -11.56
C VAL A 369 -37.26 -1.33 -10.56
N LEU A 370 -36.63 -1.05 -9.41
CA LEU A 370 -36.22 -2.06 -8.43
C LEU A 370 -36.92 -1.91 -7.07
N GLY A 371 -37.64 -0.82 -6.83
CA GLY A 371 -38.17 -0.49 -5.50
C GLY A 371 -37.10 -0.03 -4.51
N ILE A 372 -35.86 0.22 -4.96
CA ILE A 372 -34.78 0.73 -4.11
C ILE A 372 -34.95 2.24 -3.98
N THR A 373 -35.53 2.67 -2.86
CA THR A 373 -35.92 4.07 -2.63
C THR A 373 -34.82 4.91 -2.00
N ASP A 374 -33.90 4.30 -1.25
CA ASP A 374 -32.91 5.01 -0.45
C ASP A 374 -31.60 4.20 -0.24
N ASP A 375 -30.63 4.83 0.43
CA ASP A 375 -29.38 4.21 0.85
C ASP A 375 -29.61 2.92 1.66
N ASN A 376 -30.67 2.82 2.46
CA ASN A 376 -30.89 1.67 3.34
C ASN A 376 -31.20 0.40 2.54
N HIS A 377 -32.05 0.51 1.51
CA HIS A 377 -32.36 -0.60 0.61
C HIS A 377 -31.12 -1.03 -0.20
N VAL A 378 -30.25 -0.08 -0.58
CA VAL A 378 -28.96 -0.39 -1.22
C VAL A 378 -28.04 -1.15 -0.27
N LEU A 379 -27.91 -0.69 0.97
CA LEU A 379 -27.09 -1.36 1.99
C LEU A 379 -27.61 -2.77 2.29
N GLU A 380 -28.93 -2.98 2.30
CA GLU A 380 -29.52 -4.31 2.45
C GLU A 380 -29.15 -5.22 1.28
N THR A 381 -29.16 -4.69 0.05
CA THR A 381 -28.71 -5.41 -1.14
C THR A 381 -27.23 -5.76 -1.05
N PHE A 382 -26.38 -4.83 -0.61
CA PHE A 382 -24.94 -5.07 -0.41
C PHE A 382 -24.70 -6.19 0.59
N MET A 383 -25.34 -6.11 1.76
CA MET A 383 -25.18 -7.10 2.82
C MET A 383 -25.73 -8.47 2.42
N THR A 384 -26.86 -8.51 1.72
CA THR A 384 -27.41 -9.75 1.16
C THR A 384 -26.43 -10.38 0.19
N LYS A 385 -25.85 -9.60 -0.72
CA LYS A 385 -24.86 -10.11 -1.68
C LYS A 385 -23.59 -10.62 -0.99
N ILE A 386 -23.09 -9.93 0.03
CA ILE A 386 -21.97 -10.40 0.86
C ILE A 386 -22.31 -11.76 1.47
N VAL A 387 -23.46 -11.89 2.13
CA VAL A 387 -23.90 -13.15 2.75
C VAL A 387 -24.01 -14.27 1.72
N THR A 388 -24.61 -13.99 0.55
CA THR A 388 -24.74 -14.94 -0.55
C THR A 388 -23.37 -15.43 -1.04
N ASN A 389 -22.43 -14.52 -1.28
CA ASN A 389 -21.08 -14.87 -1.70
C ASN A 389 -20.37 -15.73 -0.64
N LEU A 390 -20.42 -15.34 0.63
CA LEU A 390 -19.79 -16.10 1.71
C LEU A 390 -20.41 -17.50 1.93
N LYS A 391 -21.72 -17.65 1.69
CA LYS A 391 -22.44 -18.94 1.80
C LYS A 391 -22.14 -19.88 0.64
N TYR A 392 -22.23 -19.40 -0.60
CA TYR A 392 -22.23 -20.26 -1.78
C TYR A 392 -20.90 -20.26 -2.56
N ARG A 393 -20.02 -19.27 -2.35
CA ARG A 393 -18.72 -19.14 -3.03
C ARG A 393 -17.52 -19.49 -2.16
N GLY A 394 -17.72 -20.19 -1.03
CA GLY A 394 -16.67 -20.51 -0.06
C GLY A 394 -15.46 -21.30 -0.59
N ARG A 395 -15.49 -21.77 -1.85
CA ARG A 395 -14.39 -22.48 -2.53
C ARG A 395 -13.57 -21.61 -3.49
N CYS A 396 -14.02 -20.38 -3.78
CA CYS A 396 -13.33 -19.44 -4.67
C CYS A 396 -12.61 -18.37 -3.84
N GLU A 397 -11.31 -18.55 -3.59
CA GLU A 397 -10.51 -17.65 -2.74
C GLU A 397 -10.56 -16.19 -3.21
N PRO A 398 -10.43 -15.85 -4.52
CA PRO A 398 -10.44 -14.46 -4.96
C PRO A 398 -11.77 -13.74 -4.67
N VAL A 399 -12.91 -14.41 -4.90
CA VAL A 399 -14.24 -13.85 -4.62
C VAL A 399 -14.43 -13.66 -3.11
N ILE A 400 -14.02 -14.63 -2.29
CA ILE A 400 -14.12 -14.51 -0.82
C ILE A 400 -13.22 -13.37 -0.32
N SER A 401 -11.97 -13.31 -0.78
CA SER A 401 -11.02 -12.25 -0.41
C SER A 401 -11.59 -10.87 -0.75
N ARG A 402 -12.09 -10.68 -1.98
CA ARG A 402 -12.66 -9.39 -2.41
C ARG A 402 -13.98 -9.06 -1.69
N THR A 403 -14.84 -10.06 -1.45
CA THR A 403 -16.08 -9.89 -0.68
C THR A 403 -15.78 -9.44 0.75
N LEU A 404 -14.80 -10.06 1.40
CA LEU A 404 -14.38 -9.70 2.76
C LEU A 404 -13.67 -8.36 2.81
N GLN A 405 -12.92 -7.99 1.78
CA GLN A 405 -12.36 -6.64 1.66
C GLN A 405 -13.48 -5.61 1.57
N PHE A 406 -14.51 -5.84 0.75
CA PHE A 406 -15.66 -4.95 0.63
C PHE A 406 -16.45 -4.84 1.95
N LEU A 407 -16.70 -5.95 2.64
CA LEU A 407 -17.29 -5.95 3.98
C LEU A 407 -16.40 -5.19 4.99
N ASN A 408 -15.08 -5.40 4.92
CA ASN A 408 -14.14 -4.69 5.76
C ASN A 408 -14.20 -3.20 5.48
N ASP A 409 -14.21 -2.75 4.23
CA ASP A 409 -14.29 -1.33 3.86
C ASP A 409 -15.61 -0.69 4.31
N LEU A 410 -16.74 -1.41 4.19
CA LEU A 410 -18.04 -0.99 4.76
C LEU A 410 -17.98 -0.83 6.30
N SER A 411 -17.23 -1.68 6.99
CA SER A 411 -17.06 -1.63 8.45
C SER A 411 -15.94 -0.69 8.92
N ALA A 412 -14.97 -0.38 8.06
CA ALA A 412 -13.67 0.21 8.40
C ALA A 412 -13.64 1.73 8.31
N ASP A 413 -14.67 2.38 7.77
CA ASP A 413 -14.80 3.85 7.68
C ASP A 413 -14.91 4.57 9.06
N PHE A 414 -14.37 3.92 10.09
CA PHE A 414 -13.97 4.44 11.38
C PHE A 414 -12.78 5.41 11.23
N SER A 415 -13.00 6.51 10.52
CA SER A 415 -12.24 7.74 10.69
C SER A 415 -13.18 8.79 11.28
N LEU A 416 -12.76 9.31 12.43
CA LEU A 416 -13.19 10.43 13.31
C LEU A 416 -13.95 11.64 12.74
N THR A 417 -14.64 11.52 11.61
CA THR A 417 -15.60 12.48 11.11
C THR A 417 -17.02 11.99 11.44
N LEU A 418 -17.81 12.82 12.10
CA LEU A 418 -19.24 12.61 12.43
C LEU A 418 -20.14 11.95 11.35
N PRO A 419 -19.91 12.05 10.02
CA PRO A 419 -20.77 11.46 9.00
C PRO A 419 -20.67 9.93 8.83
N THR A 420 -19.67 9.23 9.38
CA THR A 420 -19.49 7.78 9.13
C THR A 420 -20.12 6.87 10.20
N TYR A 421 -20.39 7.41 11.38
CA TYR A 421 -21.08 6.67 12.46
C TYR A 421 -22.57 6.42 12.15
N SER A 422 -23.20 7.26 11.32
CA SER A 422 -24.60 7.11 10.89
C SER A 422 -24.81 5.89 9.98
N LEU A 423 -23.87 5.61 9.07
CA LEU A 423 -23.92 4.46 8.16
C LEU A 423 -23.83 3.14 8.94
N LEU A 424 -22.92 3.05 9.91
CA LEU A 424 -22.76 1.86 10.74
C LEU A 424 -24.04 1.54 11.55
N LYS A 425 -24.69 2.57 12.09
CA LYS A 425 -26.00 2.40 12.76
C LYS A 425 -27.12 1.92 11.83
N LYS A 426 -27.07 2.29 10.55
CA LYS A 426 -28.01 1.77 9.54
C LYS A 426 -27.69 0.30 9.25
N LEU A 427 -26.41 -0.04 9.06
CA LEU A 427 -25.96 -1.41 8.76
C LEU A 427 -26.37 -2.43 9.82
N VAL A 428 -26.19 -2.14 11.11
CA VAL A 428 -26.49 -3.10 12.19
C VAL A 428 -27.99 -3.43 12.31
N LYS A 429 -28.86 -2.55 11.82
CA LYS A 429 -30.31 -2.81 11.77
C LYS A 429 -30.72 -3.81 10.69
N ILE A 430 -29.86 -4.06 9.70
CA ILE A 430 -30.14 -4.95 8.56
C ILE A 430 -30.13 -6.41 9.03
N GLU A 431 -31.16 -7.17 8.64
CA GLU A 431 -31.31 -8.58 9.02
C GLU A 431 -30.13 -9.46 8.58
N ALA A 432 -29.54 -9.18 7.43
CA ALA A 432 -28.33 -9.87 6.96
C ALA A 432 -27.14 -9.69 7.92
N VAL A 433 -26.95 -8.51 8.52
CA VAL A 433 -25.89 -8.26 9.52
C VAL A 433 -26.18 -9.01 10.81
N LYS A 434 -27.41 -8.92 11.32
CA LYS A 434 -27.84 -9.67 12.52
C LYS A 434 -27.65 -11.18 12.33
N PHE A 435 -28.01 -11.69 11.16
CA PHE A 435 -27.79 -13.08 10.79
C PHE A 435 -26.31 -13.45 10.90
N MET A 436 -25.40 -12.64 10.34
CA MET A 436 -23.97 -12.89 10.39
C MET A 436 -23.42 -12.85 11.83
N LEU A 437 -23.84 -11.87 12.65
CA LEU A 437 -23.44 -11.76 14.05
C LEU A 437 -23.83 -13.00 14.85
N GLN A 438 -25.03 -13.56 14.61
CA GLN A 438 -25.52 -14.76 15.30
C GLN A 438 -24.98 -16.08 14.71
N ASN A 439 -24.62 -16.11 13.42
CA ASN A 439 -24.38 -17.35 12.67
C ASN A 439 -23.02 -17.38 11.94
N HIS A 440 -21.93 -17.11 12.65
CA HIS A 440 -20.58 -16.98 12.08
C HIS A 440 -19.73 -18.28 12.18
N THR A 441 -20.31 -19.45 11.89
CA THR A 441 -19.62 -20.76 11.95
C THR A 441 -19.48 -21.41 10.57
N SER A 442 -18.68 -22.48 10.48
CA SER A 442 -18.51 -23.27 9.25
C SER A 442 -19.81 -23.90 8.71
N LYS A 443 -20.85 -24.03 9.55
CA LYS A 443 -22.18 -24.48 9.14
C LYS A 443 -22.86 -23.51 8.18
N HIS A 444 -22.59 -22.21 8.34
CA HIS A 444 -23.19 -21.16 7.52
C HIS A 444 -22.21 -20.60 6.50
N PHE A 445 -20.92 -20.57 6.83
CA PHE A 445 -19.87 -20.02 5.98
C PHE A 445 -18.79 -21.08 5.72
N PRO A 446 -18.84 -21.79 4.57
CA PRO A 446 -17.94 -22.92 4.31
C PRO A 446 -16.44 -22.58 4.37
N PHE A 447 -16.05 -21.34 4.08
CA PHE A 447 -14.65 -20.89 4.16
C PHE A 447 -14.09 -20.86 5.60
N LEU A 448 -14.96 -20.94 6.63
CA LEU A 448 -14.58 -21.10 8.03
C LEU A 448 -14.36 -22.58 8.41
N GLY A 449 -14.64 -23.52 7.53
CA GLY A 449 -14.42 -24.95 7.78
C GLY A 449 -12.94 -25.33 7.72
N VAL A 450 -12.58 -26.35 8.49
CA VAL A 450 -11.30 -27.05 8.37
C VAL A 450 -11.55 -28.24 7.45
N SER A 451 -11.20 -28.14 6.16
CA SER A 451 -11.29 -29.27 5.24
C SER A 451 -9.90 -29.75 4.85
N ASP A 452 -9.71 -31.05 4.62
CA ASP A 452 -8.39 -31.62 4.30
C ASP A 452 -7.78 -31.08 2.99
N ASN A 453 -8.60 -30.47 2.13
CA ASN A 453 -8.17 -29.83 0.88
C ASN A 453 -8.02 -28.29 0.99
N SER A 454 -8.31 -27.67 2.14
CA SER A 454 -8.15 -26.23 2.31
C SER A 454 -6.68 -25.85 2.50
N SER A 455 -6.22 -24.86 1.72
CA SER A 455 -4.85 -24.37 1.86
C SER A 455 -4.74 -23.57 3.17
N LEU A 456 -3.59 -23.63 3.85
CA LEU A 456 -3.33 -22.79 5.03
C LEU A 456 -3.36 -21.28 4.70
N GLY A 457 -3.35 -20.92 3.41
CA GLY A 457 -3.55 -19.56 2.91
C GLY A 457 -4.99 -19.06 3.12
N ASP A 458 -5.98 -19.95 2.92
CA ASP A 458 -7.42 -19.67 2.96
C ASP A 458 -7.85 -19.13 4.34
N LEU A 459 -7.13 -19.50 5.40
CA LEU A 459 -7.40 -19.07 6.78
C LEU A 459 -7.08 -17.59 7.03
N ARG A 460 -6.40 -16.88 6.11
CA ARG A 460 -6.15 -15.43 6.26
C ARG A 460 -7.44 -14.62 6.19
N CYS A 461 -8.40 -15.05 5.37
CA CYS A 461 -9.72 -14.45 5.20
C CYS A 461 -10.48 -14.35 6.54
N ARG A 462 -10.27 -15.31 7.45
CA ARG A 462 -10.89 -15.34 8.78
C ARG A 462 -10.59 -14.10 9.62
N THR A 463 -9.34 -13.64 9.62
CA THR A 463 -8.96 -12.44 10.38
C THR A 463 -9.72 -11.21 9.88
N VAL A 464 -9.88 -11.06 8.55
CA VAL A 464 -10.61 -9.92 7.96
C VAL A 464 -12.11 -10.03 8.29
N PHE A 465 -12.68 -11.22 8.16
CA PHE A 465 -14.08 -11.50 8.49
C PHE A 465 -14.42 -11.14 9.94
N TYR A 466 -13.67 -11.67 10.91
CA TYR A 466 -13.91 -11.37 12.33
C TYR A 466 -13.58 -9.91 12.68
N THR A 467 -12.61 -9.28 12.01
CA THR A 467 -12.37 -7.84 12.18
C THR A 467 -13.61 -7.04 11.81
N ALA A 468 -14.21 -7.32 10.65
CA ALA A 468 -15.38 -6.58 10.17
C ALA A 468 -16.63 -6.87 11.03
N LEU A 469 -16.87 -8.14 11.38
CA LEU A 469 -17.99 -8.51 12.25
C LEU A 469 -17.90 -7.89 13.63
N THR A 470 -16.73 -7.91 14.27
CA THR A 470 -16.57 -7.32 15.59
C THR A 470 -16.72 -5.80 15.56
N ARG A 471 -16.35 -5.12 14.47
CA ARG A 471 -16.66 -3.69 14.30
C ARG A 471 -18.16 -3.41 14.20
N LEU A 472 -18.91 -4.28 13.52
CA LEU A 472 -20.37 -4.18 13.44
C LEU A 472 -21.02 -4.45 14.81
N LEU A 473 -20.57 -5.47 15.53
CA LEU A 473 -21.00 -5.76 16.90
C LEU A 473 -20.80 -4.54 17.80
N MET A 474 -19.63 -3.90 17.70
CA MET A 474 -19.23 -2.78 18.55
C MET A 474 -20.10 -1.52 18.43
N VAL A 475 -20.95 -1.41 17.41
CA VAL A 475 -21.85 -0.27 17.23
C VAL A 475 -22.90 -0.20 18.34
N ASP A 476 -23.48 -1.36 18.70
CA ASP A 476 -24.57 -1.48 19.66
C ASP A 476 -24.15 -2.19 20.97
N LEU A 477 -23.01 -2.88 20.99
CA LEU A 477 -22.55 -3.67 22.15
C LEU A 477 -22.47 -2.87 23.46
N GLY A 478 -21.95 -1.64 23.45
CA GLY A 478 -21.83 -0.81 24.65
C GLY A 478 -21.12 -1.52 25.82
N GLU A 479 -21.88 -1.78 26.89
CA GLU A 479 -21.46 -2.52 28.11
C GLU A 479 -22.22 -3.87 28.27
N ASP A 480 -22.86 -4.37 27.21
CA ASP A 480 -23.64 -5.61 27.22
C ASP A 480 -22.72 -6.85 27.17
N GLU A 481 -22.42 -7.39 28.34
CA GLU A 481 -21.59 -8.61 28.47
C GLU A 481 -22.30 -9.85 27.93
N ASP A 482 -23.64 -9.95 28.06
CA ASP A 482 -24.40 -11.10 27.59
C ASP A 482 -24.36 -11.19 26.05
N GLU A 483 -24.50 -10.07 25.35
CA GLU A 483 -24.37 -10.02 23.89
C GLU A 483 -22.96 -10.41 23.44
N PHE A 484 -21.92 -9.95 24.16
CA PHE A 484 -20.54 -10.35 23.90
C PHE A 484 -20.33 -11.87 24.09
N GLU A 485 -20.81 -12.44 25.19
CA GLU A 485 -20.69 -13.87 25.47
C GLU A 485 -21.40 -14.73 24.43
N ASN A 486 -22.61 -14.31 24.01
CA ASN A 486 -23.35 -14.98 22.94
C ASN A 486 -22.59 -14.97 21.61
N PHE A 487 -21.95 -13.84 21.27
CA PHE A 487 -21.10 -13.76 20.09
C PHE A 487 -19.85 -14.65 20.21
N MET A 488 -19.26 -14.78 21.40
CA MET A 488 -18.06 -15.58 21.62
C MET A 488 -18.33 -17.08 21.79
N LEU A 489 -19.57 -17.49 22.04
CA LEU A 489 -19.96 -18.88 22.32
C LEU A 489 -19.43 -19.92 21.30
N PRO A 490 -19.46 -19.70 19.97
CA PRO A 490 -18.90 -20.67 19.02
C PRO A 490 -17.38 -20.87 19.16
N LEU A 491 -16.66 -19.82 19.57
CA LEU A 491 -15.22 -19.88 19.83
C LEU A 491 -14.95 -20.60 21.16
N THR A 492 -15.78 -20.39 22.19
CA THR A 492 -15.75 -21.13 23.47
C THR A 492 -15.82 -22.64 23.23
N VAL A 493 -16.83 -23.09 22.48
CA VAL A 493 -17.03 -24.52 22.14
C VAL A 493 -15.82 -25.09 21.38
N SER A 494 -15.21 -24.28 20.51
CA SER A 494 -14.03 -24.68 19.73
C SER A 494 -12.79 -24.81 20.62
N PHE A 495 -12.57 -23.89 21.57
CA PHE A 495 -11.48 -24.00 22.55
C PHE A 495 -11.66 -25.18 23.50
N GLU A 496 -12.88 -25.45 23.95
CA GLU A 496 -13.18 -26.62 24.79
C GLU A 496 -12.91 -27.93 24.04
N SER A 497 -13.28 -27.98 22.76
CA SER A 497 -12.99 -29.12 21.88
C SER A 497 -11.49 -29.36 21.73
N VAL A 498 -10.70 -28.31 21.47
CA VAL A 498 -9.23 -28.38 21.42
C VAL A 498 -8.64 -28.84 22.76
N THR A 499 -9.14 -28.31 23.86
CA THR A 499 -8.67 -28.66 25.22
C THR A 499 -8.89 -30.15 25.50
N ARG A 500 -10.06 -30.69 25.08
CA ARG A 500 -10.34 -32.12 25.16
C ARG A 500 -9.40 -32.94 24.28
N ILE A 501 -9.09 -32.48 23.06
CA ILE A 501 -8.15 -33.17 22.16
C ILE A 501 -6.73 -33.16 22.72
N PHE A 502 -6.27 -32.08 23.35
CA PHE A 502 -4.94 -32.05 23.99
C PHE A 502 -4.78 -33.06 25.12
N ASN A 503 -5.88 -33.41 25.79
CA ASN A 503 -5.90 -34.47 26.80
C ASN A 503 -5.97 -35.88 26.19
N GLY A 504 -6.26 -36.00 24.89
CA GLY A 504 -6.27 -37.23 24.10
C GLY A 504 -5.02 -37.40 23.23
N SER A 505 -4.66 -38.63 22.85
CA SER A 505 -3.36 -38.94 22.21
C SER A 505 -3.37 -38.95 20.67
N PHE A 506 -4.52 -38.89 20.00
CA PHE A 506 -4.65 -39.39 18.60
C PHE A 506 -5.01 -38.36 17.51
N GLU A 507 -5.35 -37.08 17.83
CA GLU A 507 -5.87 -36.11 16.84
C GLU A 507 -5.09 -34.77 16.80
N GLN A 508 -3.75 -34.82 16.75
CA GLN A 508 -2.92 -33.61 16.83
C GLN A 508 -3.03 -32.66 15.61
N GLU A 509 -3.25 -33.18 14.39
CA GLU A 509 -3.38 -32.33 13.18
C GLU A 509 -4.70 -31.56 13.14
N GLU A 510 -5.80 -32.16 13.60
CA GLU A 510 -7.09 -31.50 13.70
C GLU A 510 -7.04 -30.38 14.75
N ALA A 511 -6.51 -30.66 15.95
CA ALA A 511 -6.31 -29.66 16.99
C ALA A 511 -5.44 -28.49 16.50
N LYS A 512 -4.38 -28.78 15.75
CA LYS A 512 -3.50 -27.76 15.16
C LYS A 512 -4.26 -26.85 14.20
N ARG A 513 -5.06 -27.40 13.27
CA ARG A 513 -5.85 -26.61 12.32
C ARG A 513 -6.92 -25.77 13.02
N MET A 514 -7.60 -26.34 14.01
CA MET A 514 -8.56 -25.61 14.84
C MET A 514 -7.90 -24.42 15.55
N LEU A 515 -6.73 -24.63 16.15
CA LEU A 515 -5.99 -23.57 16.83
C LEU A 515 -5.48 -22.48 15.89
N ILE A 516 -5.08 -22.83 14.67
CA ILE A 516 -4.74 -21.84 13.64
C ILE A 516 -5.97 -20.99 13.33
N GLY A 517 -7.14 -21.60 13.14
CA GLY A 517 -8.41 -20.91 12.95
C GLY A 517 -8.72 -19.96 14.11
N LEU A 518 -8.74 -20.48 15.34
CA LEU A 518 -9.03 -19.71 16.56
C LEU A 518 -8.08 -18.53 16.75
N ALA A 519 -6.78 -18.73 16.54
CA ALA A 519 -5.81 -17.66 16.65
C ALA A 519 -6.03 -16.55 15.60
N ARG A 520 -6.53 -16.89 14.40
CA ARG A 520 -6.86 -15.93 13.34
C ARG A 520 -8.15 -15.18 13.60
N ASP A 521 -9.16 -15.88 14.14
CA ASP A 521 -10.45 -15.31 14.52
C ASP A 521 -10.27 -14.31 15.65
N LEU A 522 -9.66 -14.76 16.76
CA LEU A 522 -9.37 -13.93 17.92
C LEU A 522 -8.50 -12.74 17.57
N ARG A 523 -7.56 -12.88 16.62
CA ARG A 523 -6.74 -11.75 16.19
C ARG A 523 -7.58 -10.69 15.49
N GLY A 524 -8.57 -11.08 14.70
CA GLY A 524 -9.51 -10.15 14.08
C GLY A 524 -10.40 -9.45 15.11
N ILE A 525 -10.93 -10.21 16.07
CA ILE A 525 -11.74 -9.69 17.19
C ILE A 525 -10.90 -8.70 18.00
N ALA A 526 -9.73 -9.13 18.51
CA ALA A 526 -8.81 -8.28 19.25
C ALA A 526 -8.39 -7.06 18.43
N PHE A 527 -8.29 -7.14 17.10
CA PHE A 527 -7.97 -5.98 16.29
C PHE A 527 -9.10 -4.93 16.28
N ALA A 528 -10.36 -5.36 16.27
CA ALA A 528 -11.52 -4.47 16.24
C ALA A 528 -11.85 -3.82 17.59
N LEU A 529 -11.57 -4.50 18.71
CA LEU A 529 -11.84 -3.99 20.07
C LEU A 529 -10.84 -2.91 20.49
N ASN A 530 -11.24 -1.65 20.34
CA ASN A 530 -10.39 -0.48 20.58
C ASN A 530 -10.80 0.35 21.82
N THR A 531 -11.86 -0.04 22.53
CA THR A 531 -12.29 0.64 23.78
C THR A 531 -11.83 -0.14 24.99
N LYS A 532 -11.67 0.54 26.14
CA LYS A 532 -11.34 -0.09 27.42
C LYS A 532 -12.35 -1.20 27.78
N THR A 533 -13.64 -0.88 27.79
CA THR A 533 -14.71 -1.81 28.19
C THR A 533 -14.70 -3.10 27.36
N SER A 534 -14.74 -2.96 26.04
CA SER A 534 -14.80 -4.12 25.14
C SER A 534 -13.53 -4.97 25.17
N TYR A 535 -12.36 -4.33 25.32
CA TYR A 535 -11.12 -5.06 25.50
C TYR A 535 -11.08 -5.84 26.83
N THR A 536 -11.62 -5.25 27.91
CA THR A 536 -11.75 -5.94 29.21
C THR A 536 -12.62 -7.18 29.09
N MET A 537 -13.79 -7.10 28.43
CA MET A 537 -14.65 -8.27 28.18
C MET A 537 -13.89 -9.40 27.46
N LEU A 538 -13.10 -9.07 26.42
CA LEU A 538 -12.27 -10.05 25.72
C LEU A 538 -11.16 -10.63 26.62
N PHE A 539 -10.53 -9.79 27.44
CA PHE A 539 -9.47 -10.23 28.34
C PHE A 539 -10.01 -11.18 29.42
N ASP A 540 -11.16 -10.86 30.01
CA ASP A 540 -11.81 -11.67 31.04
C ASP A 540 -12.34 -12.99 30.46
N TRP A 541 -12.78 -13.00 29.20
CA TRP A 541 -13.17 -14.24 28.50
C TRP A 541 -11.97 -15.16 28.18
N ILE A 542 -10.81 -14.62 27.80
CA ILE A 542 -9.66 -15.44 27.36
C ILE A 542 -8.77 -15.90 28.52
N TYR A 543 -8.61 -15.05 29.55
CA TYR A 543 -7.72 -15.31 30.69
C TYR A 543 -8.50 -15.94 31.86
N PRO A 544 -7.95 -16.96 32.55
CA PRO A 544 -6.67 -17.64 32.30
C PRO A 544 -6.78 -18.87 31.39
N ALA A 545 -8.00 -19.38 31.18
CA ALA A 545 -8.23 -20.72 30.67
C ALA A 545 -7.66 -20.92 29.26
N TYR A 546 -8.00 -20.04 28.31
CA TYR A 546 -7.66 -20.24 26.90
C TYR A 546 -6.25 -19.76 26.54
N ILE A 547 -5.69 -18.79 27.28
CA ILE A 547 -4.27 -18.42 27.14
C ILE A 547 -3.36 -19.63 27.44
N SER A 548 -3.71 -20.45 28.43
CA SER A 548 -2.93 -21.66 28.76
C SER A 548 -2.88 -22.68 27.61
N VAL A 549 -3.98 -22.79 26.85
CA VAL A 549 -4.08 -23.65 25.65
C VAL A 549 -3.14 -23.16 24.55
N LEU A 550 -3.11 -21.84 24.31
CA LEU A 550 -2.20 -21.21 23.34
C LEU A 550 -0.73 -21.38 23.75
N GLN A 551 -0.44 -21.23 25.04
CA GLN A 551 0.90 -21.46 25.59
C GLN A 551 1.36 -22.90 25.33
N ARG A 552 0.49 -23.88 25.59
CA ARG A 552 0.78 -25.30 25.34
C ARG A 552 1.01 -25.61 23.87
N ALA A 553 0.26 -24.98 22.97
CA ALA A 553 0.45 -25.14 21.53
C ALA A 553 1.83 -24.65 21.06
N ILE A 554 2.31 -23.51 21.58
CA ILE A 554 3.67 -23.02 21.31
C ILE A 554 4.73 -24.01 21.81
N GLU A 555 4.55 -24.58 23.00
CA GLU A 555 5.49 -25.57 23.57
C GLU A 555 5.62 -26.82 22.70
N LEU A 556 4.51 -27.30 22.13
CA LEU A 556 4.45 -28.55 21.36
C LEU A 556 4.90 -28.37 19.92
N TRP A 557 4.51 -27.27 19.26
CA TRP A 557 4.68 -27.09 17.82
C TRP A 557 5.62 -25.94 17.44
N TYR A 558 6.61 -25.61 18.27
CA TYR A 558 7.57 -24.53 18.02
C TYR A 558 8.29 -24.62 16.64
N ARG A 559 8.44 -25.82 16.09
CA ARG A 559 9.06 -26.09 14.77
C ARG A 559 8.16 -25.80 13.59
N GLU A 560 6.88 -25.50 13.82
CA GLU A 560 5.88 -25.32 12.77
C GLU A 560 5.35 -23.89 12.72
N PRO A 561 5.89 -23.03 11.85
CA PRO A 561 5.48 -21.63 11.75
C PRO A 561 4.01 -21.43 11.39
N ALA A 562 3.40 -22.42 10.71
CA ALA A 562 1.98 -22.38 10.36
C ALA A 562 1.08 -22.25 11.61
N CYS A 563 1.46 -22.91 12.71
CA CYS A 563 0.75 -22.87 13.98
C CYS A 563 1.25 -21.73 14.89
N THR A 564 2.57 -21.58 15.04
CA THR A 564 3.13 -20.60 15.99
C THR A 564 2.95 -19.15 15.53
N THR A 565 3.04 -18.87 14.22
CA THR A 565 2.95 -17.48 13.71
C THR A 565 1.59 -16.84 14.04
N PRO A 566 0.42 -17.46 13.77
CA PRO A 566 -0.87 -16.92 14.17
C PRO A 566 -0.98 -16.63 15.68
N ILE A 567 -0.51 -17.55 16.53
CA ILE A 567 -0.59 -17.43 17.99
C ILE A 567 0.31 -16.28 18.49
N LEU A 568 1.55 -16.20 18.03
CA LEU A 568 2.46 -15.11 18.38
C LEU A 568 1.92 -13.76 17.90
N LYS A 569 1.31 -13.71 16.71
CA LYS A 569 0.67 -12.49 16.20
C LYS A 569 -0.57 -12.09 16.99
N LEU A 570 -1.33 -13.07 17.50
CA LEU A 570 -2.44 -12.82 18.41
C LEU A 570 -1.92 -12.19 19.71
N MET A 571 -0.88 -12.77 20.31
CA MET A 571 -0.27 -12.22 21.53
C MET A 571 0.29 -10.81 21.31
N ALA A 572 0.98 -10.58 20.18
CA ALA A 572 1.45 -9.25 19.81
C ALA A 572 0.31 -8.23 19.67
N GLU A 573 -0.85 -8.65 19.15
CA GLU A 573 -2.05 -7.82 19.05
C GLU A 573 -2.58 -7.47 20.43
N PHE A 574 -2.77 -8.44 21.35
CA PHE A 574 -3.21 -8.19 22.73
C PHE A 574 -2.34 -7.15 23.46
N MET A 575 -1.03 -7.15 23.23
CA MET A 575 -0.10 -6.21 23.87
C MET A 575 -0.14 -4.79 23.26
N GLN A 576 -0.80 -4.59 22.12
CA GLN A 576 -0.81 -3.30 21.45
C GLN A 576 -1.83 -2.34 22.07
N ASN A 577 -1.36 -1.24 22.65
CA ASN A 577 -2.22 -0.19 23.23
C ASN A 577 -2.78 0.77 22.15
N ARG A 578 -3.61 0.28 21.23
CA ARG A 578 -4.31 1.12 20.25
C ARG A 578 -5.44 1.89 20.93
N SER A 579 -5.57 3.19 20.61
CA SER A 579 -6.62 4.07 21.14
C SER A 579 -6.76 4.08 22.68
N GLN A 580 -5.65 3.84 23.41
CA GLN A 580 -5.64 3.75 24.88
C GLN A 580 -6.54 2.64 25.46
N ARG A 581 -6.77 1.56 24.71
CA ARG A 581 -7.60 0.43 25.17
C ARG A 581 -7.04 -0.33 26.36
N LEU A 582 -5.72 -0.32 26.57
CA LEU A 582 -5.05 -0.99 27.70
C LEU A 582 -4.99 -0.13 28.96
N ASN A 583 -5.89 0.85 29.09
CA ASN A 583 -5.97 1.71 30.28
C ASN A 583 -6.76 1.01 31.40
N PHE A 584 -6.09 0.09 32.11
CA PHE A 584 -6.67 -0.60 33.26
C PHE A 584 -6.82 0.32 34.47
N ASP A 585 -7.82 0.05 35.32
CA ASP A 585 -7.94 0.78 36.58
C ASP A 585 -6.73 0.51 37.49
N VAL A 586 -6.37 1.50 38.32
CA VAL A 586 -5.19 1.42 39.21
C VAL A 586 -5.25 0.23 40.18
N SER A 587 -6.46 -0.26 40.48
CA SER A 587 -6.74 -1.43 41.31
C SER A 587 -6.69 -2.76 40.54
N SER A 588 -6.66 -2.74 39.20
CA SER A 588 -6.74 -3.94 38.37
C SER A 588 -5.37 -4.58 38.15
N PRO A 589 -5.20 -5.88 38.42
CA PRO A 589 -3.96 -6.60 38.10
C PRO A 589 -3.84 -6.94 36.61
N ASN A 590 -4.84 -6.64 35.78
CA ASN A 590 -4.95 -7.16 34.41
C ASN A 590 -3.75 -6.78 33.52
N GLY A 591 -3.21 -5.57 33.67
CA GLY A 591 -1.99 -5.17 32.93
C GLY A 591 -0.78 -6.04 33.27
N ILE A 592 -0.60 -6.35 34.56
CA ILE A 592 0.50 -7.21 35.04
C ILE A 592 0.30 -8.64 34.56
N LEU A 593 -0.92 -9.17 34.65
CA LEU A 593 -1.28 -10.52 34.21
C LEU A 593 -1.05 -10.70 32.71
N LEU A 594 -1.50 -9.73 31.91
CA LEU A 594 -1.28 -9.71 30.45
C LEU A 594 0.22 -9.75 30.12
N PHE A 595 1.02 -8.91 30.77
CA PHE A 595 2.47 -8.92 30.56
C PHE A 595 3.11 -10.24 31.00
N ARG A 596 2.65 -10.83 32.11
CA ARG A 596 3.16 -12.10 32.63
C ARG A 596 2.98 -13.24 31.62
N GLU A 597 1.77 -13.40 31.09
CA GLU A 597 1.48 -14.45 30.11
C GLU A 597 2.18 -14.19 28.77
N ALA A 598 2.25 -12.93 28.31
CA ALA A 598 3.01 -12.56 27.13
C ALA A 598 4.52 -12.86 27.28
N SER A 599 5.11 -12.47 28.40
CA SER A 599 6.50 -12.75 28.75
C SER A 599 6.77 -14.26 28.74
N LYS A 600 5.89 -15.04 29.38
CA LYS A 600 5.98 -16.49 29.40
C LYS A 600 5.95 -17.08 27.97
N MET A 601 5.05 -16.61 27.11
CA MET A 601 4.95 -17.06 25.71
C MET A 601 6.22 -16.74 24.90
N ILE A 602 6.74 -15.51 25.01
CA ILE A 602 7.97 -15.09 24.35
C ILE A 602 9.17 -15.92 24.85
N CYS A 603 9.27 -16.16 26.17
CA CYS A 603 10.32 -16.97 26.75
C CYS A 603 10.27 -18.42 26.29
N THR A 604 9.09 -19.04 26.28
CA THR A 604 8.90 -20.41 25.81
C THR A 604 9.32 -20.55 24.35
N TYR A 605 8.77 -19.71 23.46
CA TYR A 605 9.11 -19.75 22.04
C TYR A 605 10.60 -19.45 21.81
N GLY A 606 11.11 -18.38 22.43
CA GLY A 606 12.49 -17.93 22.27
C GLY A 606 13.51 -18.97 22.72
N ASN A 607 13.31 -19.64 23.85
CA ASN A 607 14.25 -20.68 24.30
C ASN A 607 14.19 -21.93 23.40
N GLN A 608 13.01 -22.31 22.90
CA GLN A 608 12.85 -23.50 22.06
C GLN A 608 13.34 -23.28 20.63
N ILE A 609 13.08 -22.12 20.03
CA ILE A 609 13.47 -21.84 18.64
C ILE A 609 14.98 -21.78 18.44
N LEU A 610 15.73 -21.47 19.51
CA LEU A 610 17.19 -21.49 19.54
C LEU A 610 17.77 -22.91 19.44
N SER A 611 16.99 -23.94 19.75
CA SER A 611 17.40 -25.34 19.58
C SER A 611 17.37 -25.81 18.12
N LEU A 612 16.82 -25.00 17.20
CA LEU A 612 16.90 -25.28 15.78
C LEU A 612 18.37 -25.17 15.34
N GLY A 613 18.88 -26.24 14.71
CA GLY A 613 20.23 -26.27 14.15
C GLY A 613 20.39 -25.34 12.94
N THR A 614 21.49 -25.52 12.20
CA THR A 614 21.78 -24.73 11.00
C THR A 614 20.71 -24.95 9.93
N LEU A 615 20.01 -23.89 9.54
CA LEU A 615 19.00 -23.88 8.49
C LEU A 615 19.58 -23.33 7.18
N SER A 616 19.02 -23.70 6.04
CA SER A 616 19.39 -23.10 4.75
C SER A 616 18.91 -21.65 4.65
N LYS A 617 19.62 -20.80 3.87
CA LYS A 617 19.30 -19.36 3.74
C LYS A 617 17.82 -19.09 3.39
N ASP A 618 17.21 -19.94 2.57
CA ASP A 618 15.81 -19.79 2.16
C ASP A 618 14.81 -20.17 3.26
N GLN A 619 15.20 -21.04 4.19
CA GLN A 619 14.34 -21.54 5.26
C GLN A 619 14.53 -20.80 6.59
N VAL A 620 15.67 -20.14 6.79
CA VAL A 620 16.00 -19.38 8.00
C VAL A 620 14.92 -18.34 8.32
N TYR A 621 14.47 -17.57 7.32
CA TYR A 621 13.44 -16.55 7.55
C TYR A 621 12.08 -17.13 7.97
N PRO A 622 11.42 -18.01 7.19
CA PRO A 622 10.10 -18.52 7.53
C PRO A 622 10.09 -19.37 8.81
N LEU A 623 11.15 -20.15 9.08
CA LEU A 623 11.19 -21.08 10.23
C LEU A 623 11.65 -20.43 11.53
N LYS A 624 12.56 -19.46 11.48
CA LYS A 624 13.21 -18.88 12.67
C LYS A 624 12.98 -17.36 12.78
N LEU A 625 13.48 -16.59 11.81
CA LEU A 625 13.54 -15.11 11.96
C LEU A 625 12.17 -14.44 12.00
N LYS A 626 11.18 -14.98 11.27
CA LYS A 626 9.82 -14.45 11.25
C LYS A 626 9.16 -14.50 12.64
N GLY A 627 9.34 -15.59 13.38
CA GLY A 627 8.83 -15.71 14.74
C GLY A 627 9.55 -14.77 15.70
N ILE A 628 10.89 -14.69 15.61
CA ILE A 628 11.70 -13.75 16.39
C ILE A 628 11.25 -12.31 16.16
N SER A 629 11.02 -11.91 14.90
CA SER A 629 10.51 -10.59 14.54
C SER A 629 9.16 -10.28 15.18
N ILE A 630 8.25 -11.26 15.25
CA ILE A 630 6.96 -11.08 15.93
C ILE A 630 7.15 -10.95 17.44
N CYS A 631 8.04 -11.74 18.06
CA CYS A 631 8.38 -11.60 19.48
C CYS A 631 8.96 -10.22 19.81
N TYR A 632 9.82 -9.67 18.94
CA TYR A 632 10.36 -8.31 19.10
C TYR A 632 9.25 -7.26 19.01
N SER A 633 8.35 -7.38 18.04
CA SER A 633 7.20 -6.49 17.93
C SER A 633 6.28 -6.58 19.14
N ALA A 634 6.03 -7.78 19.67
CA ALA A 634 5.23 -7.99 20.87
C ALA A 634 5.88 -7.34 22.09
N LEU A 635 7.17 -7.61 22.31
CA LEU A 635 7.93 -7.03 23.42
C LEU A 635 7.95 -5.50 23.34
N LYS A 636 8.16 -4.92 22.15
CA LYS A 636 8.09 -3.46 21.95
C LYS A 636 6.73 -2.91 22.41
N SER A 637 5.63 -3.53 21.96
CA SER A 637 4.28 -3.10 22.33
C SER A 637 4.04 -3.16 23.85
N ALA A 638 4.59 -4.16 24.55
CA ALA A 638 4.52 -4.20 26.01
C ALA A 638 5.28 -3.05 26.67
N LEU A 639 6.53 -2.82 26.25
CA LEU A 639 7.41 -1.87 26.92
C LEU A 639 6.91 -0.43 26.74
N CYS A 640 6.50 -0.06 25.53
CA CYS A 640 6.05 1.29 25.24
C CYS A 640 4.52 1.47 25.42
N GLY A 641 3.81 0.44 25.90
CA GLY A 641 2.35 0.43 26.02
C GLY A 641 1.79 1.24 27.21
N ASN A 642 2.64 1.62 28.16
CA ASN A 642 2.30 2.41 29.36
C ASN A 642 1.19 1.84 30.28
N TYR A 643 0.87 0.55 30.16
CA TYR A 643 -0.16 -0.12 30.97
C TYR A 643 0.40 -0.97 32.12
N VAL A 644 1.72 -1.08 32.24
CA VAL A 644 2.40 -1.81 33.34
C VAL A 644 3.53 -0.96 33.91
N SER A 645 3.59 -0.86 35.23
CA SER A 645 4.75 -0.33 35.94
C SER A 645 5.76 -1.44 36.21
N PHE A 646 6.83 -1.52 35.42
CA PHE A 646 7.79 -2.63 35.51
C PHE A 646 8.56 -2.70 36.84
N GLY A 647 8.63 -1.60 37.61
CA GLY A 647 9.20 -1.63 38.96
C GLY A 647 8.48 -2.57 39.94
N VAL A 648 7.21 -2.88 39.67
CA VAL A 648 6.39 -3.78 40.47
C VAL A 648 6.94 -5.22 40.49
N PHE A 649 7.47 -5.71 39.36
CA PHE A 649 8.04 -7.06 39.28
C PHE A 649 9.19 -7.25 40.28
N LYS A 650 10.08 -6.26 40.38
CA LYS A 650 11.18 -6.27 41.35
C LYS A 650 10.71 -6.20 42.79
N LEU A 651 9.63 -5.45 43.07
CA LEU A 651 9.07 -5.33 44.43
C LEU A 651 8.43 -6.63 44.93
N TYR A 652 7.78 -7.38 44.04
CA TYR A 652 7.12 -8.65 44.38
C TYR A 652 7.99 -9.90 44.16
N GLY A 653 9.25 -9.74 43.73
CA GLY A 653 10.16 -10.87 43.46
C GLY A 653 9.75 -11.69 42.23
N ASP A 654 9.04 -11.07 41.28
CA ASP A 654 8.60 -11.69 40.05
C ASP A 654 9.67 -11.48 38.95
N ASN A 655 10.18 -12.59 38.40
CA ASN A 655 11.28 -12.60 37.41
C ASN A 655 10.80 -12.53 35.94
N HIS A 656 9.50 -12.39 35.65
CA HIS A 656 9.00 -12.42 34.26
C HIS A 656 9.57 -11.29 33.41
N PHE A 657 9.83 -10.12 33.98
CA PHE A 657 10.46 -9.00 33.25
C PHE A 657 11.92 -9.32 32.89
N ASP A 658 12.70 -9.80 33.85
CA ASP A 658 14.12 -10.14 33.60
C ASP A 658 14.25 -11.34 32.64
N ASN A 659 13.37 -12.33 32.76
CA ASN A 659 13.35 -13.51 31.89
C ASN A 659 13.12 -13.15 30.41
N VAL A 660 12.18 -12.24 30.12
CA VAL A 660 11.90 -11.86 28.72
C VAL A 660 13.03 -11.03 28.12
N LEU A 661 13.68 -10.18 28.92
CA LEU A 661 14.86 -9.44 28.48
C LEU A 661 16.06 -10.36 28.20
N GLN A 662 16.26 -11.40 29.02
CA GLN A 662 17.25 -12.45 28.74
C GLN A 662 16.89 -13.24 27.48
N ALA A 663 15.62 -13.60 27.28
CA ALA A 663 15.16 -14.27 26.07
C ALA A 663 15.41 -13.42 24.82
N PHE A 664 15.17 -12.10 24.90
CA PHE A 664 15.52 -11.14 23.84
C PHE A 664 17.00 -11.20 23.49
N VAL A 665 17.91 -11.15 24.48
CA VAL A 665 19.36 -11.21 24.23
C VAL A 665 19.76 -12.53 23.58
N LYS A 666 19.24 -13.66 24.06
CA LYS A 666 19.52 -14.97 23.47
C LYS A 666 19.05 -15.07 22.01
N MET A 667 17.87 -14.54 21.71
CA MET A 667 17.38 -14.47 20.33
C MET A 667 18.24 -13.55 19.46
N LEU A 668 18.66 -12.40 19.99
CA LEU A 668 19.50 -11.42 19.29
C LEU A 668 20.83 -12.04 18.84
N LEU A 669 21.54 -12.70 19.76
CA LEU A 669 22.81 -13.36 19.48
C LEU A 669 22.70 -14.52 18.49
N SER A 670 21.49 -15.00 18.22
CA SER A 670 21.23 -16.09 17.28
C SER A 670 21.00 -15.63 15.84
N VAL A 671 20.97 -14.31 15.60
CA VAL A 671 20.76 -13.65 14.31
C VAL A 671 22.07 -12.99 13.88
N SER A 672 22.46 -13.11 12.62
CA SER A 672 23.63 -12.40 12.10
C SER A 672 23.31 -10.93 11.77
N HIS A 673 24.30 -10.04 11.81
CA HIS A 673 24.15 -8.64 11.40
C HIS A 673 23.63 -8.50 9.96
N SER A 674 24.15 -9.33 9.04
CA SER A 674 23.69 -9.39 7.65
C SER A 674 22.19 -9.71 7.55
N ASP A 675 21.70 -10.70 8.31
CA ASP A 675 20.29 -11.08 8.29
C ASP A 675 19.38 -9.98 8.86
N LEU A 676 19.85 -9.22 9.87
CA LEU A 676 19.10 -8.13 10.47
C LEU A 676 18.70 -7.07 9.43
N LEU A 677 19.62 -6.70 8.54
CA LEU A 677 19.39 -5.68 7.51
C LEU A 677 18.75 -6.24 6.24
N GLN A 678 19.06 -7.48 5.86
CA GLN A 678 18.51 -8.10 4.65
C GLN A 678 16.98 -8.28 4.74
N TYR A 679 16.46 -8.65 5.92
CA TYR A 679 15.03 -8.92 6.10
C TYR A 679 14.29 -7.72 6.70
N ARG A 680 13.66 -6.91 5.84
CA ARG A 680 12.94 -5.66 6.22
C ARG A 680 11.98 -5.79 7.43
N LYS A 681 11.22 -6.87 7.54
CA LYS A 681 10.30 -7.06 8.68
C LYS A 681 11.04 -7.28 10.00
N LEU A 682 12.19 -7.94 9.96
CA LEU A 682 13.02 -8.16 11.13
C LEU A 682 13.64 -6.83 11.59
N SER A 683 14.24 -6.06 10.69
CA SER A 683 14.79 -4.73 11.02
C SER A 683 13.72 -3.79 11.59
N GLN A 684 12.54 -3.71 10.96
CA GLN A 684 11.42 -2.89 11.43
C GLN A 684 10.83 -3.33 12.78
N SER A 685 11.17 -4.53 13.26
CA SER A 685 10.78 -5.00 14.61
C SER A 685 11.90 -4.82 15.64
N TYR A 686 13.15 -5.03 15.24
CA TYR A 686 14.32 -4.99 16.12
C TYR A 686 14.72 -3.56 16.50
N TYR A 687 14.95 -2.67 15.52
CA TYR A 687 15.47 -1.33 15.80
C TYR A 687 14.50 -0.47 16.62
N PRO A 688 13.17 -0.49 16.37
CA PRO A 688 12.23 0.21 17.23
C PRO A 688 12.09 -0.39 18.65
N LEU A 689 12.35 -1.68 18.82
CA LEU A 689 12.44 -2.29 20.14
C LEU A 689 13.71 -1.81 20.88
N LEU A 690 14.84 -1.78 20.17
CA LEU A 690 16.09 -1.27 20.71
C LEU A 690 15.98 0.20 21.15
N GLU A 691 15.31 1.02 20.34
CA GLU A 691 15.00 2.41 20.68
C GLU A 691 14.26 2.50 22.03
N CYS A 692 13.16 1.74 22.19
CA CYS A 692 12.38 1.72 23.43
C CYS A 692 13.22 1.23 24.64
N LEU A 693 14.09 0.23 24.44
CA LEU A 693 15.01 -0.24 25.48
C LEU A 693 16.05 0.82 25.88
N THR A 694 16.63 1.54 24.92
CA THR A 694 17.61 2.60 25.21
C THR A 694 16.98 3.84 25.84
N GLN A 695 15.70 4.11 25.56
CA GLN A 695 14.97 5.22 26.12
C GLN A 695 14.61 5.00 27.60
N ASP A 696 13.89 3.91 27.89
CA ASP A 696 13.24 3.71 29.20
C ASP A 696 13.92 2.64 30.08
N HIS A 697 14.74 1.77 29.47
CA HIS A 697 15.39 0.64 30.14
C HIS A 697 16.92 0.63 29.99
N MET A 698 17.54 1.81 29.93
CA MET A 698 19.00 1.95 29.74
C MET A 698 19.82 1.21 30.81
N SER A 699 19.31 1.07 32.03
CA SER A 699 19.95 0.28 33.09
C SER A 699 20.16 -1.19 32.72
N PHE A 700 19.23 -1.78 31.97
CA PHE A 700 19.37 -3.14 31.43
C PHE A 700 20.46 -3.18 30.36
N ILE A 701 20.48 -2.23 29.42
CA ILE A 701 21.53 -2.18 28.39
C ILE A 701 22.91 -2.08 29.05
N THR A 702 23.07 -1.24 30.08
CA THR A 702 24.35 -1.09 30.80
C THR A 702 24.78 -2.32 31.60
N SER A 703 23.86 -3.23 31.93
CA SER A 703 24.17 -4.45 32.69
C SER A 703 24.54 -5.64 31.80
N LEU A 704 24.40 -5.51 30.48
CA LEU A 704 24.74 -6.55 29.51
C LEU A 704 26.24 -6.86 29.47
N GLU A 705 26.57 -8.08 29.04
CA GLU A 705 27.95 -8.49 28.84
C GLU A 705 28.62 -7.71 27.68
N PRO A 706 29.94 -7.47 27.73
CA PRO A 706 30.64 -6.68 26.72
C PRO A 706 30.42 -7.14 25.27
N HIS A 707 30.36 -8.45 25.03
CA HIS A 707 30.17 -8.99 23.68
C HIS A 707 28.77 -8.66 23.10
N VAL A 708 27.74 -8.58 23.96
CA VAL A 708 26.37 -8.19 23.56
C VAL A 708 26.32 -6.69 23.26
N LEU A 709 27.01 -5.87 24.06
CA LEU A 709 27.14 -4.43 23.81
C LEU A 709 27.82 -4.15 22.48
N ILE A 710 28.90 -4.87 22.15
CA ILE A 710 29.55 -4.78 20.83
C ILE A 710 28.56 -5.14 19.72
N TYR A 711 27.80 -6.23 19.88
CA TYR A 711 26.79 -6.64 18.89
C TYR A 711 25.78 -5.52 18.63
N ILE A 712 25.19 -4.96 19.70
CA ILE A 712 24.18 -3.89 19.62
C ILE A 712 24.76 -2.66 18.94
N LEU A 713 25.94 -2.19 19.35
CA LEU A 713 26.56 -1.01 18.77
C LEU A 713 26.94 -1.22 17.30
N THR A 714 27.45 -2.39 16.95
CA THR A 714 27.72 -2.75 15.55
C THR A 714 26.43 -2.72 14.73
N SER A 715 25.33 -3.27 15.25
CA SER A 715 24.02 -3.23 14.57
C SER A 715 23.50 -1.81 14.38
N ILE A 716 23.66 -0.92 15.38
CA ILE A 716 23.31 0.51 15.23
C ILE A 716 24.17 1.13 14.12
N SER A 717 25.48 0.89 14.13
CA SER A 717 26.41 1.46 13.15
C SER A 717 26.02 1.08 11.71
N GLU A 718 25.71 -0.20 11.47
CA GLU A 718 25.25 -0.65 10.14
C GLU A 718 23.85 -0.11 9.80
N GLY A 719 22.94 -0.06 10.79
CA GLY A 719 21.58 0.45 10.63
C GLY A 719 21.48 1.96 10.34
N LEU A 720 22.50 2.75 10.69
CA LEU A 720 22.56 4.18 10.33
C LEU A 720 22.61 4.39 8.81
N THR A 721 23.28 3.48 8.09
CA THR A 721 23.40 3.49 6.61
C THR A 721 22.22 2.81 5.89
N ALA A 722 21.17 2.42 6.61
CA ALA A 722 20.03 1.73 6.02
C ALA A 722 19.18 2.67 5.14
N VAL A 723 18.74 2.17 3.98
CA VAL A 723 17.83 2.89 3.07
C VAL A 723 16.42 3.09 3.68
N ASP A 724 15.98 2.19 4.56
CA ASP A 724 14.69 2.31 5.24
C ASP A 724 14.74 3.41 6.31
N THR A 725 13.95 4.48 6.10
CA THR A 725 13.92 5.65 6.98
C THR A 725 13.49 5.33 8.40
N ILE A 726 12.63 4.32 8.61
CA ILE A 726 12.20 3.90 9.96
C ILE A 726 13.39 3.31 10.71
N VAL A 727 14.19 2.48 10.03
CA VAL A 727 15.38 1.84 10.62
C VAL A 727 16.43 2.90 10.97
N SER A 728 16.78 3.76 10.01
CA SER A 728 17.76 4.83 10.23
C SER A 728 17.32 5.78 11.36
N SER A 729 16.03 6.14 11.42
CA SER A 729 15.49 6.98 12.50
C SER A 729 15.63 6.33 13.88
N SER A 730 15.22 5.06 14.02
CA SER A 730 15.33 4.33 15.29
C SER A 730 16.78 4.14 15.73
N CYS A 731 17.71 3.91 14.81
CA CYS A 731 19.14 3.87 15.10
C CYS A 731 19.67 5.21 15.63
N CYS A 732 19.30 6.32 14.97
CA CYS A 732 19.70 7.67 15.41
C CYS A 732 19.15 8.01 16.79
N ALA A 733 17.87 7.67 17.06
CA ALA A 733 17.25 7.86 18.37
C ALA A 733 17.92 7.00 19.45
N SER A 734 18.18 5.72 19.16
CA SER A 734 18.88 4.81 20.07
C SER A 734 20.27 5.34 20.43
N LEU A 735 21.01 5.83 19.41
CA LEU A 735 22.33 6.42 19.60
C LEU A 735 22.27 7.70 20.43
N ASP A 736 21.30 8.60 20.17
CA ASP A 736 21.07 9.81 20.95
C ASP A 736 20.84 9.46 22.43
N TYR A 737 19.98 8.48 22.74
CA TYR A 737 19.74 8.05 24.12
C TYR A 737 20.99 7.50 24.81
N ILE A 738 21.77 6.65 24.13
CA ILE A 738 23.03 6.10 24.66
C ILE A 738 24.04 7.22 24.96
N VAL A 739 24.26 8.10 24.00
CA VAL A 739 25.21 9.22 24.10
C VAL A 739 24.77 10.21 25.19
N THR A 740 23.47 10.50 25.26
CA THR A 740 22.89 11.36 26.32
C THR A 740 23.13 10.77 27.70
N TYR A 741 22.95 9.46 27.84
CA TYR A 741 23.19 8.75 29.10
C TYR A 741 24.66 8.82 29.52
N LEU A 742 25.59 8.57 28.58
CA LEU A 742 27.03 8.68 28.81
C LEU A 742 27.44 10.10 29.23
N PHE A 743 26.99 11.11 28.52
CA PHE A 743 27.28 12.52 28.83
C PHE A 743 26.77 12.92 30.21
N LYS A 744 25.53 12.52 30.57
CA LYS A 744 24.96 12.79 31.89
C LYS A 744 25.76 12.15 33.03
N HIS A 745 26.37 10.99 32.80
CA HIS A 745 27.23 10.34 33.80
C HIS A 745 28.58 11.05 33.93
N LEU A 746 29.24 11.37 32.82
CA LEU A 746 30.49 12.14 32.81
C LEU A 746 30.34 13.52 33.47
N ALA A 747 29.26 14.25 33.16
CA ALA A 747 28.99 15.56 33.75
C ALA A 747 28.72 15.50 35.28
N LYS A 748 28.26 14.35 35.79
CA LYS A 748 28.04 14.12 37.23
C LYS A 748 29.33 13.76 37.97
N GLU A 749 30.28 13.07 37.33
CA GLU A 749 31.60 12.79 37.93
C GLU A 749 32.42 14.07 38.21
N GLY A 750 32.23 15.12 37.41
CA GLY A 750 32.90 16.42 37.60
C GLY A 750 32.39 17.30 38.76
N LYS A 751 31.24 16.99 39.38
CA LYS A 751 30.62 17.83 40.44
C LYS A 751 30.71 17.19 41.84
N LYS A 752 31.67 17.67 42.64
CA LYS A 752 31.90 17.54 44.10
C LYS A 752 31.52 16.22 44.83
N ALA A 753 32.52 15.71 45.56
CA ALA A 753 32.63 14.47 46.34
C ALA A 753 31.62 14.16 47.49
N LEU A 754 30.47 14.85 47.61
CA LEU A 754 29.56 14.69 48.77
C LEU A 754 28.31 13.82 48.54
N ARG A 755 28.05 13.33 47.31
CA ARG A 755 26.95 12.38 47.00
C ARG A 755 27.42 11.07 46.36
N ARG A 756 28.56 10.53 46.80
CA ARG A 756 29.19 9.32 46.24
C ARG A 756 28.45 8.00 46.56
N ARG A 757 27.31 8.02 47.26
CA ARG A 757 26.65 6.81 47.79
C ARG A 757 25.56 6.18 46.92
N GLU A 758 25.18 6.80 45.80
CA GLU A 758 24.17 6.24 44.87
C GLU A 758 24.59 6.39 43.40
N MET A 759 25.87 6.18 43.08
CA MET A 759 26.23 5.88 41.70
C MET A 759 25.79 4.44 41.40
N SER A 760 24.85 4.26 40.45
CA SER A 760 24.57 2.93 39.90
C SER A 760 25.88 2.38 39.34
N GLN A 761 26.32 1.23 39.84
CA GLN A 761 27.52 0.52 39.38
C GLN A 761 27.45 0.21 37.87
N ASP A 762 26.25 0.18 37.30
CA ASP A 762 26.01 -0.18 35.90
C ASP A 762 26.43 0.94 34.94
N GLY A 763 26.19 2.21 35.30
CA GLY A 763 26.62 3.35 34.49
C GLY A 763 28.14 3.46 34.33
N GLN A 764 28.90 3.05 35.35
CA GLN A 764 30.36 3.01 35.31
C GLN A 764 30.90 1.90 34.38
N ARG A 765 30.17 0.78 34.24
CA ARG A 765 30.57 -0.33 33.36
C ARG A 765 30.49 0.08 31.90
N LEU A 766 29.40 0.73 31.48
CA LEU A 766 29.27 1.22 30.10
C LEU A 766 30.30 2.30 29.81
N LEU A 767 30.55 3.21 30.76
CA LEU A 767 31.57 4.24 30.60
C LEU A 767 32.97 3.64 30.42
N HIS A 768 33.34 2.68 31.27
CA HIS A 768 34.62 1.98 31.17
C HIS A 768 34.73 1.19 29.86
N PHE A 769 33.66 0.52 29.44
CA PHE A 769 33.60 -0.20 28.17
C PHE A 769 33.77 0.75 26.96
N MET A 770 33.16 1.94 26.99
CA MET A 770 33.33 2.98 25.95
C MET A 770 34.72 3.59 25.95
N GLN A 771 35.35 3.77 27.12
CA GLN A 771 36.75 4.20 27.22
C GLN A 771 37.73 3.17 26.64
N GLN A 772 37.39 1.87 26.73
CA GLN A 772 38.17 0.80 26.13
C GLN A 772 37.92 0.62 24.62
N ASN A 773 36.81 1.13 24.09
CA ASN A 773 36.42 1.00 22.68
C ASN A 773 35.99 2.36 22.08
N PRO A 774 36.86 3.39 22.09
CA PRO A 774 36.51 4.73 21.60
C PRO A 774 36.21 4.74 20.09
N GLU A 775 36.81 3.81 19.35
CA GLU A 775 36.67 3.67 17.90
C GLU A 775 35.21 3.51 17.45
N VAL A 776 34.35 2.91 18.28
CA VAL A 776 32.94 2.64 17.94
C VAL A 776 32.14 3.94 17.80
N LEU A 777 32.26 4.86 18.76
CA LEU A 777 31.57 6.16 18.71
C LEU A 777 32.18 7.06 17.63
N GLN A 778 33.49 6.96 17.41
CA GLN A 778 34.20 7.67 16.35
C GLN A 778 33.72 7.22 14.97
N GLN A 779 33.58 5.92 14.74
CA GLN A 779 33.06 5.35 13.51
C GLN A 779 31.62 5.79 13.24
N MET A 780 30.73 5.75 14.25
CA MET A 780 29.35 6.21 14.11
C MET A 780 29.27 7.70 13.75
N MET A 781 30.11 8.55 14.37
CA MET A 781 30.17 9.97 14.05
C MET A 781 30.68 10.20 12.61
N SER A 782 31.67 9.43 12.17
CA SER A 782 32.17 9.45 10.79
C SER A 782 31.08 9.06 9.79
N ILE A 783 30.32 7.99 10.06
CA ILE A 783 29.21 7.55 9.22
C ILE A 783 28.16 8.65 9.08
N LEU A 784 27.69 9.23 10.19
CA LEU A 784 26.67 10.29 10.15
C LEU A 784 27.16 11.53 9.37
N MET A 785 28.40 11.96 9.60
CA MET A 785 28.98 13.10 8.88
C MET A 785 29.14 12.82 7.38
N ASN A 786 29.55 11.61 7.01
CA ASN A 786 29.64 11.21 5.60
C ASN A 786 28.26 11.16 4.94
N THR A 787 27.24 10.61 5.61
CA THR A 787 25.86 10.60 5.10
C THR A 787 25.30 12.01 4.92
N ILE A 788 25.63 12.97 5.79
CA ILE A 788 25.18 14.37 5.63
C ILE A 788 25.88 15.06 4.45
N ILE A 789 27.17 14.81 4.25
CA ILE A 789 28.00 15.57 3.30
C ILE A 789 27.97 14.97 1.89
N PHE A 790 27.92 13.64 1.77
CA PHE A 790 28.10 12.93 0.51
C PHE A 790 26.84 12.24 -0.01
N GLU A 791 25.83 12.01 0.84
CA GLU A 791 24.59 11.31 0.47
C GLU A 791 23.37 12.25 0.50
N ASP A 792 22.34 11.94 -0.28
CA ASP A 792 21.05 12.62 -0.22
C ASP A 792 20.31 12.21 1.06
N CYS A 793 20.65 12.86 2.17
CA CYS A 793 20.08 12.58 3.48
C CYS A 793 18.59 12.97 3.53
N ARG A 794 17.69 11.99 3.33
CA ARG A 794 16.23 12.16 3.44
C ARG A 794 15.74 12.38 4.89
N ASN A 795 16.58 12.05 5.88
CA ASN A 795 16.22 12.01 7.31
C ASN A 795 17.07 12.96 8.18
N GLN A 796 17.22 14.21 7.71
CA GLN A 796 18.10 15.20 8.33
C GLN A 796 17.78 15.43 9.82
N TRP A 797 16.49 15.45 10.17
CA TRP A 797 16.03 15.67 11.55
C TRP A 797 16.48 14.56 12.51
N SER A 798 16.41 13.29 12.11
CA SER A 798 16.81 12.20 13.01
C SER A 798 18.33 12.12 13.12
N VAL A 799 19.03 12.32 12.00
CA VAL A 799 20.50 12.26 11.94
C VAL A 799 21.16 13.35 12.79
N SER A 800 20.55 14.54 12.90
CA SER A 800 21.12 15.63 13.71
C SER A 800 21.11 15.36 15.22
N ARG A 801 20.12 14.61 15.72
CA ARG A 801 19.93 14.37 17.16
C ARG A 801 21.14 13.79 17.90
N PRO A 802 21.79 12.69 17.44
CA PRO A 802 22.95 12.14 18.12
C PRO A 802 24.23 12.98 17.94
N LEU A 803 24.31 13.87 16.94
CA LEU A 803 25.56 14.56 16.58
C LEU A 803 26.11 15.43 17.71
N LEU A 804 25.28 16.27 18.32
CA LEU A 804 25.75 17.15 19.39
C LEU A 804 26.39 16.35 20.53
N GLY A 805 25.75 15.25 20.92
CA GLY A 805 26.29 14.38 21.95
C GLY A 805 27.58 13.67 21.54
N LEU A 806 27.69 13.23 20.28
CA LEU A 806 28.92 12.61 19.77
C LEU A 806 30.08 13.61 19.71
N ILE A 807 29.81 14.85 19.29
CA ILE A 807 30.79 15.94 19.24
C ILE A 807 31.31 16.24 20.65
N LEU A 808 30.41 16.42 21.62
CA LEU A 808 30.80 16.72 23.01
C LEU A 808 31.56 15.57 23.68
N LEU A 809 31.31 14.32 23.30
CA LEU A 809 32.06 13.17 23.83
C LEU A 809 33.43 12.98 23.13
N ASN A 810 33.58 13.41 21.88
CA ASN A 810 34.76 13.15 21.03
C ASN A 810 35.33 14.42 20.35
N GLU A 811 35.47 15.53 21.08
CA GLU A 811 35.88 16.84 20.52
C GLU A 811 37.20 16.79 19.71
N LYS A 812 38.19 16.02 20.19
CA LYS A 812 39.48 15.84 19.52
C LYS A 812 39.32 15.17 18.15
N TYR A 813 38.61 14.04 18.12
CA TYR A 813 38.39 13.30 16.88
C TYR A 813 37.46 14.05 15.92
N PHE A 814 36.48 14.81 16.43
CA PHE A 814 35.65 15.69 15.59
C PHE A 814 36.49 16.75 14.86
N SER A 815 37.50 17.31 15.52
CA SER A 815 38.42 18.29 14.91
C SER A 815 39.26 17.65 13.79
N GLU A 816 39.75 16.43 13.98
CA GLU A 816 40.47 15.65 12.98
C GLU A 816 39.58 15.25 11.79
N LEU A 817 38.35 14.81 12.07
CA LEU A 817 37.35 14.45 11.08
C LEU A 817 36.95 15.66 10.22
N ARG A 818 36.72 16.83 10.84
CA ARG A 818 36.45 18.08 10.14
C ARG A 818 37.58 18.42 9.16
N ALA A 819 38.84 18.36 9.60
CA ALA A 819 39.98 18.66 8.74
C ALA A 819 40.03 17.70 7.53
N THR A 820 39.82 16.41 7.79
CA THR A 820 39.81 15.36 6.75
C THR A 820 38.69 15.60 5.72
N LEU A 821 37.47 15.89 6.18
CA LEU A 821 36.30 16.14 5.34
C LEU A 821 36.43 17.43 4.52
N ILE A 822 37.08 18.46 5.04
CA ILE A 822 37.35 19.69 4.27
C ILE A 822 38.39 19.40 3.18
N THR A 823 39.47 18.67 3.51
CA THR A 823 40.52 18.37 2.52
C THR A 823 40.05 17.46 1.39
N SER A 824 39.07 16.59 1.64
CA SER A 824 38.52 15.68 0.62
C SER A 824 37.58 16.36 -0.39
N GLN A 825 37.14 17.60 -0.14
CA GLN A 825 36.29 18.36 -1.06
C GLN A 825 37.09 19.12 -2.14
N PRO A 826 36.49 19.38 -3.33
CA PRO A 826 37.06 20.26 -4.35
C PRO A 826 37.34 21.67 -3.82
N ASP A 827 38.38 22.33 -4.32
CA ASP A 827 38.85 23.66 -3.84
C ASP A 827 37.73 24.72 -3.78
N SER A 828 36.80 24.71 -4.73
CA SER A 828 35.67 25.64 -4.78
C SER A 828 34.65 25.45 -3.64
N LYS A 829 34.61 24.28 -2.99
CA LYS A 829 33.65 23.95 -1.92
C LYS A 829 34.27 23.94 -0.52
N ARG A 830 35.60 24.00 -0.40
CA ARG A 830 36.32 23.92 0.88
C ARG A 830 35.96 25.07 1.83
N GLU A 831 35.93 26.29 1.31
CA GLU A 831 35.63 27.49 2.12
C GLU A 831 34.18 27.50 2.62
N VAL A 832 33.24 27.08 1.75
CA VAL A 832 31.81 26.97 2.11
C VAL A 832 31.61 25.92 3.21
N LEU A 833 32.23 24.74 3.08
CA LEU A 833 32.13 23.67 4.08
C LEU A 833 32.78 24.08 5.41
N ASP A 834 33.92 24.78 5.39
CA ASP A 834 34.53 25.31 6.62
C ASP A 834 33.59 26.29 7.35
N GLN A 835 32.92 27.18 6.60
CA GLN A 835 31.93 28.09 7.16
C GLN A 835 30.73 27.34 7.77
N CYS A 836 30.23 26.29 7.11
CA CYS A 836 29.16 25.45 7.66
C CYS A 836 29.56 24.80 8.99
N PHE A 837 30.78 24.28 9.11
CA PHE A 837 31.28 23.71 10.36
C PHE A 837 31.46 24.76 11.47
N ARG A 838 31.79 26.01 11.14
CA ARG A 838 31.84 27.11 12.12
C ARG A 838 30.45 27.44 12.64
N ASN A 839 29.48 27.54 11.75
CA ASN A 839 28.09 27.82 12.10
C ASN A 839 27.47 26.71 12.97
N LEU A 840 27.85 25.44 12.74
CA LEU A 840 27.31 24.28 13.45
C LEU A 840 27.45 24.35 14.98
N MET A 841 28.54 24.92 15.49
CA MET A 841 28.78 25.07 16.94
C MET A 841 28.62 26.51 17.43
N GLU A 842 28.15 27.43 16.58
CA GLU A 842 28.07 28.85 16.90
C GLU A 842 26.93 29.14 17.90
N GLY A 843 27.33 29.49 19.12
CA GLY A 843 26.39 29.77 20.21
C GLY A 843 25.73 28.53 20.80
N VAL A 844 26.32 27.35 20.59
CA VAL A 844 25.94 26.08 21.23
C VAL A 844 26.78 25.90 22.50
N GLU A 845 26.14 25.87 23.66
CA GLU A 845 26.82 25.62 24.94
C GLU A 845 27.17 24.13 25.10
N GLN A 846 28.17 23.80 25.94
CA GLN A 846 28.56 22.42 26.27
C GLN A 846 27.54 21.69 27.17
N ASN A 847 26.29 21.57 26.70
CA ASN A 847 25.25 20.81 27.35
C ASN A 847 24.24 20.25 26.32
N LEU A 848 23.52 19.21 26.72
CA LEU A 848 22.53 18.53 25.88
C LEU A 848 21.09 19.03 26.12
N LEU A 849 20.91 20.33 26.38
CA LEU A 849 19.57 20.91 26.48
C LEU A 849 18.87 20.89 25.12
N VAL A 850 17.54 20.73 25.13
CA VAL A 850 16.71 20.66 23.92
C VAL A 850 16.97 21.86 22.99
N LYS A 851 17.03 23.08 23.56
CA LYS A 851 17.34 24.31 22.80
C LYS A 851 18.68 24.29 22.05
N ASN A 852 19.68 23.59 22.59
CA ASN A 852 21.00 23.47 21.97
C ASN A 852 21.06 22.32 20.95
N ARG A 853 20.11 21.38 21.00
CA ARG A 853 19.94 20.33 19.99
C ARG A 853 19.13 20.79 18.79
N ASP A 854 18.14 21.66 19.04
CA ASP A 854 17.27 22.23 18.01
C ASP A 854 17.97 23.34 17.20
N ARG A 855 18.94 24.01 17.82
CA ARG A 855 19.82 25.00 17.19
C ARG A 855 20.94 24.29 16.45
#